data_AF-A0A7R9GES2-F1
#
_entry.id   AF-A0A7R9GES2-F1
#
_cell.length_a   1.000
_cell.length_b   1.000
_cell.length_c   1.000
_cell.angle_alpha   90.00
_cell.angle_beta   90.00
_cell.angle_gamma   90.00
#
_symmetry.space_group_name_H-M   'P 1'
#
loop_
_entity.id
_entity.type
_entity.pdbx_description
1 polymer ?
#
loop_
_entity_poly.entity_id
_entity_poly.type
_entity_poly.pdbx_seq_one_letter_code
_entity_poly.pdbx_strand_id
1 'polypeptide(L)'
;MSFPQAGLLEKIKEKALRMIEEENYVEAIPLCLAVSAMEPRGMDSMKDVLMNALERWTAQVTAQHPKNVMKIVTKPYEQAIEVIEANEDLKTNYAVTMLRHDMFSEAWALLLEVLQLHPQHEQALDTWRSLCCRVIPRWHFFMVNDSLRNNAYESALKELISAYANEPVSLLDIGSGSGILSMMAVEAGAKKVFSCEMSEFLVSLSTLGLQRFFKSGLHQEDSITLLKNYSTELRVGVDIPSRVNVCVTETFDAGLFGERAVSSVLGAWKDLLQERDEAYLMDSDGNENALFGSCSCSGDSESNNPSLGVVPKKLNPSRGTIIPCKACLFAAVVESDDIASMLKCGRQLRSKLISEADAFWADDDGMYDSERISWLPKGFKFLSKPVRLVSVNFMDPDHLLRWSKLDGEYDVEFDIISDGRPDCIVTWFTLHLTPTIRISSHPSARTCWEQAIHPIIGCTDDPLLKASVFSVTASKTPEIEDVGLSFTYDSVARKPAKMLKLSSDYMRLMNDERFFPLKVHSNVLQIGGHPDIVAARFPGSVVEVVAPIINFGPIFSKVISEDNIKKFSANVAMAKSKFEYVRAFESQELCLPNCFVVVRVDGKNFHKFSDVHKYAKPNDARALRLMNKAALRVLVEFSPEIVLAYGQSDEYSFVFKRSTEIYCRRRDKLVTNVVSHFASSFGFHWKEAFGEDELKYPPTFDGRAVLYPTLTNLRDYLSWRQADCHINNLYNTAFWSLVLKKGLSPSEAEERLRGTVSSDKNELLFSEFGINYNNEPELFKKGTVIVRSMNVNVPVPLTDESAEESAFFLSKMPKLASNFQIRNCDLIGNPFWQAVESLVDV
;
A
#
# COMPACT_ATOMS: atom_id res chain seq x y z
N MET A 1 42.79 -7.20 51.98
CA MET A 1 43.63 -7.50 50.81
C MET A 1 42.90 -7.01 49.58
N SER A 2 43.28 -5.83 49.08
CA SER A 2 42.72 -5.18 47.88
C SER A 2 43.34 -5.81 46.63
N PHE A 3 42.51 -6.32 45.72
CA PHE A 3 42.94 -7.06 44.53
C PHE A 3 43.74 -6.18 43.54
N PRO A 4 44.78 -6.72 42.85
CA PRO A 4 45.54 -6.04 41.80
C PRO A 4 44.76 -5.77 40.48
N GLN A 5 43.46 -6.07 40.43
CA GLN A 5 42.67 -6.11 39.19
C GLN A 5 42.31 -4.73 38.62
N ALA A 6 42.17 -3.69 39.45
CA ALA A 6 41.70 -2.38 39.00
C ALA A 6 42.65 -1.70 37.99
N GLY A 7 43.97 -1.79 38.20
CA GLY A 7 44.96 -1.19 37.28
C GLY A 7 45.19 -1.98 35.99
N LEU A 8 44.78 -3.26 35.94
CA LEU A 8 44.81 -4.06 34.72
C LEU A 8 43.56 -3.80 33.86
N LEU A 9 42.39 -3.68 34.50
CA LEU A 9 41.13 -3.39 33.82
C LEU A 9 41.18 -2.05 33.06
N GLU A 10 41.71 -1.00 33.69
CA GLU A 10 41.83 0.31 33.02
C GLU A 10 42.80 0.27 31.83
N LYS A 11 43.90 -0.49 31.92
CA LYS A 11 44.80 -0.68 30.77
C LYS A 11 44.12 -1.40 29.61
N ILE A 12 43.25 -2.38 29.90
CA ILE A 12 42.49 -3.09 28.87
C ILE A 12 41.46 -2.13 28.24
N LYS A 13 40.79 -1.30 29.05
CA LYS A 13 39.82 -0.29 28.59
C LYS A 13 40.47 0.76 27.70
N GLU A 14 41.59 1.35 28.11
CA GLU A 14 42.38 2.29 27.30
C GLU A 14 42.84 1.66 25.98
N LYS A 15 43.26 0.38 26.02
CA LYS A 15 43.64 -0.34 24.80
C LYS A 15 42.44 -0.54 23.88
N ALA A 16 41.29 -0.93 24.41
CA ALA A 16 40.07 -1.12 23.63
C ALA A 16 39.65 0.17 22.92
N LEU A 17 39.61 1.30 23.63
CA LEU A 17 39.27 2.60 23.06
C LEU A 17 40.24 3.03 21.96
N ARG A 18 41.55 2.83 22.15
CA ARG A 18 42.56 3.11 21.12
C ARG A 18 42.35 2.27 19.86
N MET A 19 42.06 0.97 20.00
CA MET A 19 41.80 0.10 18.84
C MET A 19 40.53 0.53 18.09
N ILE A 20 39.53 1.09 18.77
CA ILE A 20 38.32 1.65 18.14
C ILE A 20 38.66 2.92 17.35
N GLU A 21 39.47 3.83 17.92
CA GLU A 21 39.95 5.04 17.23
C GLU A 21 40.77 4.71 15.97
N GLU A 22 41.52 3.60 16.01
CA GLU A 22 42.28 3.07 14.87
C GLU A 22 41.43 2.24 13.88
N GLU A 23 40.12 2.12 14.12
CA GLU A 23 39.17 1.27 13.35
C GLU A 23 39.57 -0.23 13.30
N ASN A 24 40.36 -0.71 14.25
CA ASN A 24 40.75 -2.11 14.39
C ASN A 24 39.76 -2.86 15.28
N TYR A 25 38.55 -3.07 14.77
CA TYR A 25 37.46 -3.69 15.54
C TYR A 25 37.68 -5.17 15.86
N VAL A 26 38.49 -5.88 15.06
CA VAL A 26 38.83 -7.30 15.30
C VAL A 26 39.56 -7.48 16.62
N GLU A 27 40.43 -6.53 17.00
CA GLU A 27 41.07 -6.50 18.31
C GLU A 27 40.22 -5.79 19.37
N ALA A 28 39.47 -4.75 18.99
CA ALA A 28 38.69 -3.96 19.95
C ALA A 28 37.53 -4.73 20.59
N ILE A 29 36.75 -5.48 19.80
CA ILE A 29 35.52 -6.15 20.27
C ILE A 29 35.82 -7.19 21.37
N PRO A 30 36.80 -8.11 21.22
CA PRO A 30 37.17 -9.02 22.29
C PRO A 30 37.63 -8.33 23.57
N LEU A 31 38.35 -7.20 23.45
CA LEU A 31 38.78 -6.40 24.62
C LEU A 31 37.57 -5.76 25.31
N CYS A 32 36.62 -5.22 24.56
CA CYS A 32 35.38 -4.66 25.10
C CYS A 32 34.53 -5.73 25.82
N LEU A 33 34.41 -6.93 25.24
CA LEU A 33 33.73 -8.07 25.84
C LEU A 33 34.42 -8.51 27.14
N ALA A 34 35.76 -8.59 27.15
CA ALA A 34 36.53 -8.94 28.34
C ALA A 34 36.34 -7.93 29.49
N VAL A 35 36.35 -6.63 29.18
CA VAL A 35 36.06 -5.58 30.17
C VAL A 35 34.63 -5.72 30.71
N SER A 36 33.65 -5.90 29.82
CA SER A 36 32.24 -6.03 30.19
C SER A 36 31.98 -7.24 31.09
N ALA A 37 32.67 -8.37 30.85
CA ALA A 37 32.56 -9.57 31.69
C ALA A 37 33.25 -9.43 33.06
N MET A 38 34.29 -8.61 33.16
CA MET A 38 35.07 -8.41 34.39
C MET A 38 34.49 -7.34 35.32
N GLU A 39 33.58 -6.49 34.83
CA GLU A 39 32.99 -5.37 35.60
C GLU A 39 31.44 -5.39 35.60
N PRO A 40 30.79 -6.34 36.30
CA PRO A 40 29.32 -6.49 36.26
C PRO A 40 28.54 -5.30 36.86
N ARG A 41 29.19 -4.41 37.62
CA ARG A 41 28.56 -3.22 38.24
C ARG A 41 28.82 -1.91 37.47
N GLY A 42 29.67 -1.94 36.44
CA GLY A 42 30.05 -0.79 35.60
C GLY A 42 29.58 -0.92 34.14
N MET A 43 28.65 -1.85 33.88
CA MET A 43 28.09 -2.21 32.57
C MET A 43 27.71 -1.00 31.70
N ASP A 44 27.25 0.11 32.30
CA ASP A 44 26.82 1.29 31.57
C ASP A 44 27.96 2.03 30.83
N SER A 45 29.21 1.97 31.30
CA SER A 45 30.28 2.81 30.72
C SER A 45 30.87 2.29 29.40
N MET A 46 30.77 0.98 29.14
CA MET A 46 31.33 0.32 27.94
C MET A 46 30.29 -0.32 27.03
N LYS A 47 29.02 -0.41 27.48
CA LYS A 47 27.92 -0.96 26.69
C LYS A 47 27.74 -0.21 25.37
N ASP A 48 27.64 1.12 25.41
CA ASP A 48 27.49 1.94 24.19
C ASP A 48 28.71 1.85 23.27
N VAL A 49 29.91 1.75 23.88
CA VAL A 49 31.17 1.61 23.15
C VAL A 49 31.21 0.28 22.39
N LEU A 50 30.82 -0.82 23.03
CA LEU A 50 30.75 -2.14 22.41
C LEU A 50 29.65 -2.17 21.32
N MET A 51 28.48 -1.60 21.57
CA MET A 51 27.40 -1.54 20.56
C MET A 51 27.85 -0.77 19.31
N ASN A 52 28.45 0.40 19.48
CA ASN A 52 28.97 1.21 18.37
C ASN A 52 30.11 0.48 17.63
N ALA A 53 31.01 -0.19 18.35
CA ALA A 53 32.08 -0.98 17.76
C ALA A 53 31.53 -2.15 16.92
N LEU A 54 30.51 -2.87 17.42
CA LEU A 54 29.85 -3.95 16.68
C LEU A 54 29.15 -3.42 15.42
N GLU A 55 28.46 -2.29 15.50
CA GLU A 55 27.77 -1.69 14.35
C GLU A 55 28.75 -1.25 13.26
N ARG A 56 29.81 -0.51 13.63
CA ARG A 56 30.85 -0.07 12.68
C ARG A 56 31.62 -1.23 12.08
N TRP A 57 31.94 -2.24 12.88
CA TRP A 57 32.59 -3.45 12.38
C TRP A 57 31.68 -4.21 11.41
N THR A 58 30.39 -4.32 11.71
CA THR A 58 29.41 -4.94 10.81
C THR A 58 29.37 -4.23 9.46
N ALA A 59 29.41 -2.89 9.45
CA ALA A 59 29.50 -2.11 8.21
C ALA A 59 30.79 -2.40 7.43
N GLN A 60 31.94 -2.50 8.11
CA GLN A 60 33.22 -2.86 7.49
C GLN A 60 33.20 -4.27 6.89
N VAL A 61 32.68 -5.25 7.63
CA VAL A 61 32.53 -6.64 7.15
C VAL A 61 31.55 -6.69 5.98
N THR A 62 30.48 -5.90 5.99
CA THR A 62 29.53 -5.82 4.87
C THR A 62 30.20 -5.30 3.59
N ALA A 63 31.10 -4.32 3.70
CA ALA A 63 31.86 -3.80 2.57
C ALA A 63 32.89 -4.81 2.03
N GLN A 64 33.58 -5.54 2.92
CA GLN A 64 34.67 -6.45 2.54
C GLN A 64 34.20 -7.86 2.15
N HIS A 65 33.16 -8.36 2.81
CA HIS A 65 32.69 -9.75 2.74
C HIS A 65 31.16 -9.86 2.63
N PRO A 66 30.52 -9.23 1.61
CA PRO A 66 29.05 -9.09 1.54
C PRO A 66 28.28 -10.42 1.51
N LYS A 67 28.91 -11.54 1.11
CA LYS A 67 28.27 -12.86 1.08
C LYS A 67 28.39 -13.66 2.39
N ASN A 68 29.25 -13.23 3.31
CA ASN A 68 29.58 -13.98 4.53
C ASN A 68 29.38 -13.16 5.80
N VAL A 69 28.69 -12.01 5.73
CA VAL A 69 28.54 -11.09 6.87
C VAL A 69 28.02 -11.80 8.11
N MET A 70 26.87 -12.47 8.01
CA MET A 70 26.28 -13.18 9.15
C MET A 70 27.18 -14.29 9.70
N LYS A 71 27.92 -15.01 8.85
CA LYS A 71 28.89 -16.03 9.32
C LYS A 71 30.02 -15.44 10.16
N ILE A 72 30.36 -14.17 9.94
CA ILE A 72 31.45 -13.47 10.64
C ILE A 72 30.93 -12.79 11.90
N VAL A 73 29.79 -12.10 11.81
CA VAL A 73 29.32 -11.22 12.89
C VAL A 73 28.46 -11.94 13.94
N THR A 74 27.83 -13.08 13.61
CA THR A 74 26.91 -13.79 14.54
C THR A 74 27.54 -14.09 15.89
N LYS A 75 28.70 -14.74 15.91
CA LYS A 75 29.33 -15.17 17.17
C LYS A 75 29.69 -14.00 18.10
N PRO A 76 30.28 -12.89 17.60
CA PRO A 76 30.49 -11.71 18.43
C PRO A 76 29.22 -11.07 18.97
N TYR A 77 28.11 -11.03 18.21
CA TYR A 77 26.83 -10.55 18.71
C TYR A 77 26.25 -11.48 19.79
N GLU A 78 26.27 -12.79 19.59
CA GLU A 78 25.83 -13.78 20.58
C GLU A 78 26.62 -13.65 21.89
N GLN A 79 27.95 -13.55 21.81
CA GLN A 79 28.81 -13.33 22.98
C GLN A 79 28.52 -12.00 23.69
N ALA A 80 28.23 -10.94 22.94
CA ALA A 80 27.86 -9.65 23.51
C ALA A 80 26.52 -9.71 24.25
N ILE A 81 25.54 -10.45 23.71
CA ILE A 81 24.23 -10.66 24.34
C ILE A 81 24.37 -11.53 25.60
N GLU A 82 25.24 -12.53 25.61
CA GLU A 82 25.50 -13.37 26.79
C GLU A 82 26.19 -12.59 27.92
N VAL A 83 27.14 -11.71 27.57
CA VAL A 83 27.91 -10.93 28.56
C VAL A 83 27.10 -9.72 29.07
N ILE A 84 26.30 -9.09 28.22
CA ILE A 84 25.47 -7.94 28.60
C ILE A 84 24.04 -8.40 28.93
N GLU A 85 23.81 -8.73 30.20
CA GLU A 85 22.49 -9.10 30.71
C GLU A 85 21.50 -7.91 30.55
N ALA A 86 20.28 -8.18 30.07
CA ALA A 86 19.21 -7.19 29.81
C ALA A 86 19.61 -6.01 28.90
N ASN A 87 19.90 -6.29 27.62
CA ASN A 87 20.18 -5.25 26.63
C ASN A 87 19.30 -5.39 25.37
N GLU A 88 18.11 -4.81 25.46
CA GLU A 88 17.11 -4.79 24.41
C GLU A 88 17.60 -4.09 23.14
N ASP A 89 18.38 -3.02 23.28
CA ASP A 89 18.95 -2.27 22.16
C ASP A 89 19.95 -3.11 21.35
N LEU A 90 20.83 -3.86 22.02
CA LEU A 90 21.79 -4.75 21.36
C LEU A 90 21.07 -5.87 20.61
N LYS A 91 20.07 -6.50 21.23
CA LYS A 91 19.24 -7.52 20.58
C LYS A 91 18.50 -6.94 19.37
N THR A 92 17.94 -5.74 19.50
CA THR A 92 17.25 -5.04 18.41
C THR A 92 18.20 -4.70 17.26
N ASN A 93 19.40 -4.17 17.54
CA ASN A 93 20.42 -3.87 16.54
C ASN A 93 20.93 -5.13 15.83
N TYR A 94 21.05 -6.24 16.56
CA TYR A 94 21.41 -7.51 15.96
C TYR A 94 20.29 -8.03 15.05
N ALA A 95 19.03 -7.92 15.47
CA ALA A 95 17.88 -8.25 14.63
C ALA A 95 17.83 -7.38 13.36
N VAL A 96 18.10 -6.06 13.44
CA VAL A 96 18.23 -5.20 12.25
C VAL A 96 19.30 -5.71 11.29
N THR A 97 20.43 -6.18 11.82
CA THR A 97 21.50 -6.79 11.02
C THR A 97 21.04 -8.08 10.34
N MET A 98 20.36 -8.97 11.08
CA MET A 98 19.76 -10.19 10.52
C MET A 98 18.77 -9.87 9.38
N LEU A 99 17.93 -8.85 9.55
CA LEU A 99 16.95 -8.41 8.54
C LEU A 99 17.61 -7.92 7.25
N ARG A 100 18.77 -7.25 7.35
CA ARG A 100 19.55 -6.81 6.18
C ARG A 100 20.11 -7.97 5.36
N HIS A 101 20.13 -9.17 5.93
CA HIS A 101 20.67 -10.39 5.33
C HIS A 101 19.64 -11.52 5.22
N ASP A 102 18.35 -11.17 5.22
CA ASP A 102 17.21 -12.08 5.01
C ASP A 102 17.08 -13.23 6.03
N MET A 103 17.66 -13.06 7.23
CA MET A 103 17.49 -13.98 8.36
C MET A 103 16.23 -13.61 9.16
N PHE A 104 15.06 -13.83 8.57
CA PHE A 104 13.79 -13.33 9.11
C PHE A 104 13.32 -14.07 10.36
N SER A 105 13.49 -15.39 10.42
CA SER A 105 13.01 -16.20 11.55
C SER A 105 13.79 -15.92 12.82
N GLU A 106 15.11 -15.78 12.70
CA GLU A 106 15.99 -15.45 13.81
C GLU A 106 15.76 -14.02 14.29
N ALA A 107 15.60 -13.07 13.37
CA ALA A 107 15.26 -11.68 13.70
C ALA A 107 13.90 -11.61 14.41
N TRP A 108 12.91 -12.37 13.93
CA TRP A 108 11.58 -12.45 14.53
C TRP A 108 11.64 -12.93 15.97
N ALA A 109 12.34 -14.05 16.22
CA ALA A 109 12.47 -14.63 17.55
C ALA A 109 13.12 -13.64 18.53
N LEU A 110 14.20 -12.97 18.10
CA LEU A 110 14.94 -12.03 18.93
C LEU A 110 14.13 -10.76 19.24
N LEU A 111 13.44 -10.19 18.25
CA LEU A 111 12.54 -9.04 18.46
C LEU A 111 11.36 -9.39 19.35
N LEU A 112 10.81 -10.59 19.20
CA LEU A 112 9.70 -11.04 20.02
C LEU A 112 10.10 -11.19 21.48
N GLU A 113 11.28 -11.75 21.75
CA GLU A 113 11.84 -11.83 23.09
C GLU A 113 11.95 -10.44 23.75
N VAL A 114 12.49 -9.46 23.01
CA VAL A 114 12.60 -8.06 23.47
C VAL A 114 11.23 -7.47 23.78
N LEU A 115 10.26 -7.62 22.86
CA LEU A 115 8.92 -7.04 23.01
C LEU A 115 8.05 -7.73 24.07
N GLN A 116 8.32 -8.99 24.40
CA GLN A 116 7.64 -9.68 25.50
C GLN A 116 8.10 -9.17 26.87
N LEU A 117 9.40 -8.86 27.00
CA LEU A 117 9.97 -8.28 28.22
C LEU A 117 9.65 -6.78 28.32
N HIS A 118 9.76 -6.04 27.21
CA HIS A 118 9.60 -4.60 27.12
C HIS A 118 8.68 -4.19 25.96
N PRO A 119 7.34 -4.28 26.11
CA PRO A 119 6.38 -4.00 25.03
C PRO A 119 6.40 -2.57 24.48
N GLN A 120 6.97 -1.62 25.22
CA GLN A 120 7.05 -0.20 24.84
C GLN A 120 8.41 0.18 24.21
N HIS A 121 9.28 -0.80 23.93
CA HIS A 121 10.56 -0.53 23.28
C HIS A 121 10.37 -0.07 21.83
N GLU A 122 10.50 1.23 21.57
CA GLU A 122 10.15 1.85 20.29
C GLU A 122 10.92 1.26 19.11
N GLN A 123 12.25 1.15 19.22
CA GLN A 123 13.08 0.63 18.12
C GLN A 123 12.74 -0.83 17.77
N ALA A 124 12.55 -1.69 18.78
CA ALA A 124 12.16 -3.08 18.58
C ALA A 124 10.78 -3.18 17.93
N LEU A 125 9.82 -2.34 18.36
CA LEU A 125 8.47 -2.32 17.83
C LEU A 125 8.45 -1.89 16.36
N ASP A 126 9.20 -0.87 16.00
CA ASP A 126 9.29 -0.39 14.62
C ASP A 126 10.02 -1.40 13.72
N THR A 127 11.09 -2.02 14.23
CA THR A 127 11.80 -3.10 13.52
C THR A 127 10.89 -4.30 13.30
N TRP A 128 10.12 -4.70 14.32
CA TRP A 128 9.16 -5.81 14.23
C TRP A 128 8.02 -5.50 13.27
N ARG A 129 7.48 -4.26 13.25
CA ARG A 129 6.49 -3.82 12.26
C ARG A 129 7.04 -3.89 10.84
N SER A 130 8.28 -3.42 10.63
CA SER A 130 8.95 -3.52 9.32
C SER A 130 9.11 -4.97 8.88
N LEU A 131 9.53 -5.86 9.80
CA LEU A 131 9.61 -7.29 9.54
C LEU A 131 8.24 -7.87 9.17
N CYS A 132 7.17 -7.54 9.89
CA CYS A 132 5.81 -7.98 9.56
C CYS A 132 5.43 -7.62 8.12
N CYS A 133 5.77 -6.42 7.64
CA CYS A 133 5.51 -6.02 6.26
C CYS A 133 6.28 -6.83 5.20
N ARG A 134 7.32 -7.57 5.59
CA ARG A 134 8.14 -8.43 4.71
C ARG A 134 7.69 -9.89 4.72
N VAL A 135 7.34 -10.42 5.89
CA VAL A 135 7.03 -11.86 6.06
C VAL A 135 5.55 -12.18 6.07
N ILE A 136 4.67 -11.20 6.36
CA ILE A 136 3.23 -11.40 6.36
C ILE A 136 2.66 -10.89 5.03
N PRO A 137 1.94 -11.72 4.27
CA PRO A 137 1.29 -11.26 3.05
C PRO A 137 0.31 -10.12 3.33
N ARG A 138 0.32 -9.10 2.45
CA ARG A 138 -0.36 -7.81 2.71
C ARG A 138 -1.88 -7.96 2.87
N TRP A 139 -2.49 -8.93 2.20
CA TRP A 139 -3.94 -9.17 2.27
C TRP A 139 -4.42 -9.55 3.67
N HIS A 140 -3.57 -10.15 4.53
CA HIS A 140 -3.95 -10.44 5.93
C HIS A 140 -4.36 -9.19 6.71
N PHE A 141 -3.71 -8.05 6.46
CA PHE A 141 -4.06 -6.80 7.13
C PHE A 141 -5.43 -6.28 6.67
N PHE A 142 -5.74 -6.37 5.38
CA PHE A 142 -7.06 -5.97 4.87
C PHE A 142 -8.15 -6.91 5.36
N MET A 143 -7.87 -8.22 5.37
CA MET A 143 -8.79 -9.26 5.81
C MET A 143 -9.15 -9.15 7.30
N VAL A 144 -8.17 -8.94 8.18
CA VAL A 144 -8.43 -8.73 9.61
C VAL A 144 -9.21 -7.43 9.86
N ASN A 145 -9.03 -6.41 9.02
CA ASN A 145 -9.78 -5.15 9.11
C ASN A 145 -11.13 -5.16 8.37
N ASP A 146 -11.49 -6.25 7.67
CA ASP A 146 -12.77 -6.36 6.96
C ASP A 146 -13.90 -6.70 7.94
N SER A 147 -14.49 -5.66 8.50
CA SER A 147 -15.63 -5.79 9.41
C SER A 147 -16.83 -6.51 8.80
N LEU A 148 -17.10 -6.40 7.49
CA LEU A 148 -18.26 -7.05 6.88
C LEU A 148 -18.05 -8.56 6.79
N ARG A 149 -16.88 -9.00 6.33
CA ARG A 149 -16.48 -10.40 6.34
C ARG A 149 -16.50 -10.96 7.75
N ASN A 150 -15.83 -10.28 8.68
CA ASN A 150 -15.68 -10.74 10.06
C ASN A 150 -17.03 -10.90 10.76
N ASN A 151 -17.92 -9.91 10.64
CA ASN A 151 -19.27 -9.99 11.22
C ASN A 151 -20.11 -11.12 10.62
N ALA A 152 -19.95 -11.39 9.31
CA ALA A 152 -20.66 -12.49 8.65
C ALA A 152 -20.15 -13.86 9.12
N TYR A 153 -18.83 -14.05 9.26
CA TYR A 153 -18.25 -15.26 9.85
C TYR A 153 -18.67 -15.45 11.31
N GLU A 154 -18.61 -14.39 12.12
CA GLU A 154 -19.05 -14.42 13.51
C GLU A 154 -20.54 -14.80 13.62
N SER A 155 -21.40 -14.20 12.78
CA SER A 155 -22.82 -14.51 12.73
C SER A 155 -23.09 -15.96 12.30
N ALA A 156 -22.34 -16.45 11.31
CA ALA A 156 -22.43 -17.83 10.83
C ALA A 156 -22.03 -18.84 11.90
N LEU A 157 -20.93 -18.57 12.63
CA LEU A 157 -20.49 -19.40 13.76
C LEU A 157 -21.55 -19.42 14.87
N LYS A 158 -22.10 -18.25 15.25
CA LYS A 158 -23.17 -18.16 16.26
C LYS A 158 -24.43 -18.91 15.84
N GLU A 159 -24.88 -18.73 14.59
CA GLU A 159 -26.03 -19.43 14.04
C GLU A 159 -25.82 -20.94 14.10
N LEU A 160 -24.67 -21.42 13.58
CA LEU A 160 -24.36 -22.84 13.53
C LEU A 160 -24.23 -23.45 14.93
N ILE A 161 -23.44 -22.86 15.83
CA ILE A 161 -23.19 -23.39 17.17
C ILE A 161 -24.49 -23.43 17.98
N SER A 162 -25.35 -22.42 17.85
CA SER A 162 -26.66 -22.41 18.52
C SER A 162 -27.58 -23.56 18.06
N ALA A 163 -27.45 -24.00 16.80
CA ALA A 163 -28.26 -25.06 16.21
C ALA A 163 -27.87 -26.48 16.69
N TYR A 164 -26.69 -26.65 17.32
CA TYR A 164 -26.26 -27.92 17.96
C TYR A 164 -26.92 -28.18 19.33
N ALA A 165 -27.88 -27.34 19.76
CA ALA A 165 -28.87 -27.63 20.81
C ALA A 165 -28.35 -28.37 22.08
N ASN A 166 -27.45 -27.71 22.82
CA ASN A 166 -26.76 -28.16 24.05
C ASN A 166 -25.68 -29.25 23.89
N GLU A 167 -25.40 -29.70 22.68
CA GLU A 167 -24.29 -30.62 22.43
C GLU A 167 -22.97 -29.86 22.26
N PRO A 168 -21.85 -30.39 22.77
CA PRO A 168 -20.58 -29.69 22.71
C PRO A 168 -20.05 -29.63 21.27
N VAL A 169 -19.83 -28.41 20.77
CA VAL A 169 -19.17 -28.20 19.48
C VAL A 169 -17.65 -28.34 19.65
N SER A 170 -17.07 -29.24 18.86
CA SER A 170 -15.62 -29.36 18.65
C SER A 170 -15.34 -28.92 17.22
N LEU A 171 -14.57 -27.84 17.06
CA LEU A 171 -14.37 -27.18 15.78
C LEU A 171 -12.92 -27.29 15.29
N LEU A 172 -12.72 -27.42 13.99
CA LEU A 172 -11.44 -27.29 13.30
C LEU A 172 -11.41 -26.02 12.46
N ASP A 173 -10.42 -25.16 12.67
CA ASP A 173 -10.15 -23.95 11.88
C ASP A 173 -8.94 -24.18 10.97
N ILE A 174 -9.20 -24.32 9.66
CA ILE A 174 -8.18 -24.60 8.65
C ILE A 174 -7.65 -23.28 8.07
N GLY A 175 -6.33 -23.11 8.07
CA GLY A 175 -5.70 -21.87 7.61
C GLY A 175 -5.98 -20.72 8.56
N SER A 176 -5.81 -20.98 9.86
CA SER A 176 -6.29 -20.10 10.92
C SER A 176 -5.66 -18.69 10.93
N GLY A 177 -4.51 -18.49 10.27
CA GLY A 177 -3.87 -17.19 10.14
C GLY A 177 -3.59 -16.53 11.48
N SER A 178 -4.34 -15.47 11.79
CA SER A 178 -4.24 -14.75 13.09
C SER A 178 -4.98 -15.44 14.24
N GLY A 179 -5.74 -16.50 13.98
CA GLY A 179 -6.59 -17.19 14.95
C GLY A 179 -7.94 -16.50 15.20
N ILE A 180 -8.31 -15.49 14.42
CA ILE A 180 -9.53 -14.69 14.65
C ILE A 180 -10.82 -15.54 14.58
N LEU A 181 -10.93 -16.47 13.62
CA LEU A 181 -12.10 -17.34 13.49
C LEU A 181 -12.18 -18.34 14.66
N SER A 182 -11.03 -18.85 15.11
CA SER A 182 -10.93 -19.68 16.31
C SER A 182 -11.40 -18.96 17.57
N MET A 183 -11.02 -17.69 17.76
CA MET A 183 -11.49 -16.86 18.88
C MET A 183 -13.00 -16.61 18.80
N MET A 184 -13.51 -16.23 17.62
CA MET A 184 -14.95 -16.04 17.37
C MET A 184 -15.76 -17.31 17.65
N ALA A 185 -15.22 -18.48 17.32
CA ALA A 185 -15.87 -19.76 17.58
C ALA A 185 -16.01 -20.03 19.09
N VAL A 186 -14.97 -19.75 19.88
CA VAL A 186 -15.03 -19.87 21.35
C VAL A 186 -16.02 -18.86 21.95
N GLU A 187 -16.01 -17.61 21.48
CA GLU A 187 -17.00 -16.60 21.91
C GLU A 187 -18.44 -16.99 21.55
N ALA A 188 -18.63 -17.65 20.42
CA ALA A 188 -19.92 -18.20 20.00
C ALA A 188 -20.35 -19.45 20.79
N GLY A 189 -19.48 -20.00 21.64
CA GLY A 189 -19.79 -21.12 22.54
C GLY A 189 -19.22 -22.47 22.12
N ALA A 190 -18.27 -22.52 21.19
CA ALA A 190 -17.54 -23.76 20.90
C ALA A 190 -16.77 -24.24 22.13
N LYS A 191 -16.89 -25.52 22.47
CA LYS A 191 -16.25 -26.10 23.67
C LYS A 191 -14.75 -26.31 23.46
N LYS A 192 -14.38 -26.74 22.26
CA LYS A 192 -12.99 -27.01 21.88
C LYS A 192 -12.77 -26.60 20.43
N VAL A 193 -11.68 -25.90 20.18
CA VAL A 193 -11.25 -25.48 18.84
C VAL A 193 -9.84 -25.99 18.60
N PHE A 194 -9.63 -26.62 17.47
CA PHE A 194 -8.31 -26.96 16.94
C PHE A 194 -8.06 -26.05 15.74
N SER A 195 -6.97 -25.33 15.72
CA SER A 195 -6.64 -24.41 14.63
C SER A 195 -5.33 -24.84 13.99
N CYS A 196 -5.25 -24.89 12.67
CA CYS A 196 -4.01 -25.24 11.98
C CYS A 196 -3.53 -24.11 11.06
N GLU A 197 -2.22 -23.86 11.08
CA GLU A 197 -1.54 -22.85 10.28
C GLU A 197 -0.14 -23.36 9.94
N MET A 198 0.28 -23.24 8.68
CA MET A 198 1.60 -23.73 8.26
C MET A 198 2.69 -22.69 8.45
N SER A 199 2.36 -21.40 8.31
CA SER A 199 3.31 -20.30 8.38
C SER A 199 3.77 -20.09 9.81
N GLU A 200 5.08 -20.22 10.02
CA GLU A 200 5.69 -20.01 11.33
C GLU A 200 5.43 -18.62 11.89
N PHE A 201 5.44 -17.59 11.03
CA PHE A 201 5.17 -16.22 11.44
C PHE A 201 3.71 -16.02 11.85
N LEU A 202 2.75 -16.61 11.11
CA LEU A 202 1.33 -16.54 11.47
C LEU A 202 1.01 -17.35 12.72
N VAL A 203 1.62 -18.53 12.90
CA VAL A 203 1.53 -19.29 14.16
C VAL A 203 2.02 -18.47 15.34
N SER A 204 3.16 -17.78 15.18
CA SER A 204 3.69 -16.92 16.24
C SER A 204 2.74 -15.76 16.56
N LEU A 205 2.18 -15.09 15.55
CA LEU A 205 1.19 -14.03 15.72
C LEU A 205 -0.10 -14.52 16.39
N SER A 206 -0.63 -15.65 15.94
CA SER A 206 -1.82 -16.30 16.51
C SER A 206 -1.58 -16.65 17.98
N THR A 207 -0.41 -17.19 18.32
CA THR A 207 -0.03 -17.47 19.71
C THR A 207 -0.11 -16.22 20.60
N LEU A 208 0.40 -15.07 20.12
CA LEU A 208 0.31 -13.81 20.86
C LEU A 208 -1.13 -13.30 20.99
N GLY A 209 -1.93 -13.43 19.93
CA GLY A 209 -3.35 -13.11 19.92
C GLY A 209 -4.12 -13.92 20.96
N LEU A 210 -3.91 -15.24 20.97
CA LEU A 210 -4.53 -16.17 21.91
C LEU A 210 -4.11 -15.90 23.36
N GLN A 211 -2.83 -15.63 23.62
CA GLN A 211 -2.37 -15.23 24.96
C GLN A 211 -3.12 -14.00 25.47
N ARG A 212 -3.34 -12.99 24.63
CA ARG A 212 -4.11 -11.78 25.00
C ARG A 212 -5.59 -12.08 25.19
N PHE A 213 -6.17 -12.89 24.32
CA PHE A 213 -7.56 -13.32 24.39
C PHE A 213 -7.87 -14.01 25.73
N PHE A 214 -7.04 -14.96 26.14
CA PHE A 214 -7.22 -15.68 27.41
C PHE A 214 -6.87 -14.86 28.64
N LYS A 215 -5.97 -13.88 28.54
CA LYS A 215 -5.64 -12.96 29.64
C LYS A 215 -6.86 -12.19 30.17
N SER A 216 -7.92 -12.06 29.38
CA SER A 216 -9.20 -11.47 29.80
C SER A 216 -9.89 -12.25 30.94
N GLY A 217 -9.58 -13.55 31.09
CA GLY A 217 -10.22 -14.45 32.05
C GLY A 217 -11.64 -14.88 31.69
N LEU A 218 -12.16 -14.50 30.51
CA LEU A 218 -13.52 -14.85 30.06
C LEU A 218 -13.62 -16.26 29.47
N HIS A 219 -12.51 -16.82 29.00
CA HIS A 219 -12.45 -18.11 28.31
C HIS A 219 -11.31 -18.97 28.86
N GLN A 220 -11.45 -20.30 28.77
CA GLN A 220 -10.44 -21.24 29.27
C GLN A 220 -9.26 -21.33 28.29
N GLU A 221 -8.03 -21.26 28.78
CA GLU A 221 -6.81 -21.29 27.93
C GLU A 221 -6.69 -22.55 27.06
N ASP A 222 -7.24 -23.67 27.52
CA ASP A 222 -7.25 -24.95 26.79
C ASP A 222 -8.41 -25.06 25.79
N SER A 223 -9.27 -24.06 25.65
CA SER A 223 -10.38 -24.08 24.68
C SER A 223 -9.91 -24.04 23.23
N ILE A 224 -8.72 -23.46 22.94
CA ILE A 224 -8.12 -23.41 21.60
C ILE A 224 -6.77 -24.15 21.60
N THR A 225 -6.52 -24.97 20.59
CA THR A 225 -5.24 -25.65 20.38
C THR A 225 -4.71 -25.34 18.99
N LEU A 226 -3.63 -24.55 18.94
CA LEU A 226 -2.96 -24.14 17.70
C LEU A 226 -1.90 -25.17 17.29
N LEU A 227 -2.01 -25.65 16.06
CA LEU A 227 -1.18 -26.70 15.46
C LEU A 227 -0.41 -26.12 14.26
N LYS A 228 0.92 -26.13 14.31
CA LYS A 228 1.77 -25.74 13.16
C LYS A 228 1.82 -26.89 12.15
N ASN A 229 0.81 -26.99 11.29
CA ASN A 229 0.73 -28.05 10.28
C ASN A 229 -0.23 -27.71 9.14
N TYR A 230 -0.13 -28.43 8.02
CA TYR A 230 -1.19 -28.50 7.02
C TYR A 230 -2.36 -29.34 7.56
N SER A 231 -3.60 -28.96 7.22
CA SER A 231 -4.79 -29.73 7.60
C SER A 231 -4.74 -31.17 7.09
N THR A 232 -4.19 -31.39 5.89
CA THR A 232 -4.03 -32.70 5.26
C THR A 232 -3.02 -33.62 5.96
N GLU A 233 -2.22 -33.10 6.89
CA GLU A 233 -1.22 -33.86 7.64
C GLU A 233 -1.64 -34.14 9.09
N LEU A 234 -2.77 -33.58 9.54
CA LEU A 234 -3.30 -33.81 10.87
C LEU A 234 -3.83 -35.24 11.02
N ARG A 235 -3.55 -35.88 12.16
CA ARG A 235 -3.99 -37.24 12.46
C ARG A 235 -4.80 -37.31 13.74
N VAL A 236 -5.95 -37.99 13.65
CA VAL A 236 -6.78 -38.32 14.81
C VAL A 236 -6.05 -39.32 15.72
N GLY A 237 -6.07 -39.08 17.02
CA GLY A 237 -5.36 -39.83 18.05
C GLY A 237 -3.91 -39.40 18.27
N VAL A 238 -3.37 -38.51 17.41
CA VAL A 238 -2.00 -37.99 17.53
C VAL A 238 -2.02 -36.46 17.71
N ASP A 239 -2.53 -35.75 16.72
CA ASP A 239 -2.54 -34.28 16.69
C ASP A 239 -3.85 -33.72 17.25
N ILE A 240 -4.97 -34.39 16.93
CA ILE A 240 -6.30 -34.12 17.50
C ILE A 240 -6.85 -35.39 18.17
N PRO A 241 -7.55 -35.31 19.31
CA PRO A 241 -7.95 -36.49 20.09
C PRO A 241 -9.06 -37.32 19.41
N SER A 242 -9.97 -36.67 18.69
CA SER A 242 -11.11 -37.28 18.03
C SER A 242 -11.53 -36.44 16.82
N ARG A 243 -12.34 -37.03 15.94
CA ARG A 243 -12.96 -36.28 14.83
C ARG A 243 -13.85 -35.15 15.35
N VAL A 244 -13.76 -33.99 14.70
CA VAL A 244 -14.50 -32.76 15.00
C VAL A 244 -15.88 -32.78 14.33
N ASN A 245 -16.85 -32.02 14.86
CA ASN A 245 -18.19 -31.92 14.27
C ASN A 245 -18.40 -30.66 13.44
N VAL A 246 -17.53 -29.66 13.58
CA VAL A 246 -17.55 -28.44 12.76
C VAL A 246 -16.17 -28.17 12.16
N CYS A 247 -16.11 -27.76 10.89
CA CYS A 247 -14.93 -27.21 10.25
C CYS A 247 -15.24 -25.79 9.79
N VAL A 248 -14.31 -24.86 9.98
CA VAL A 248 -14.34 -23.54 9.36
C VAL A 248 -13.06 -23.36 8.56
N THR A 249 -13.17 -22.69 7.41
CA THR A 249 -12.01 -22.29 6.62
C THR A 249 -12.28 -20.96 5.93
N GLU A 250 -11.21 -20.23 5.66
CA GLU A 250 -11.21 -19.09 4.76
C GLU A 250 -10.01 -19.08 3.82
N THR A 251 -9.54 -20.27 3.44
CA THR A 251 -8.47 -20.46 2.45
C THR A 251 -9.01 -20.32 1.03
N PHE A 252 -9.51 -19.15 0.67
CA PHE A 252 -10.02 -18.81 -0.67
C PHE A 252 -9.15 -17.70 -1.24
N ASP A 253 -9.07 -17.57 -2.56
CA ASP A 253 -8.40 -16.43 -3.22
C ASP A 253 -9.36 -15.71 -4.18
N ALA A 254 -8.87 -14.78 -5.01
CA ALA A 254 -9.70 -14.03 -5.96
C ALA A 254 -10.43 -14.95 -6.96
N GLY A 255 -9.81 -16.06 -7.39
CA GLY A 255 -10.39 -17.09 -8.25
C GLY A 255 -11.15 -18.19 -7.49
N LEU A 256 -11.37 -18.03 -6.19
CA LEU A 256 -11.98 -18.98 -5.25
C LEU A 256 -11.11 -20.19 -4.88
N PHE A 257 -10.32 -20.76 -5.77
CA PHE A 257 -9.70 -22.08 -5.56
C PHE A 257 -8.17 -22.12 -5.48
N GLY A 258 -7.44 -21.04 -5.76
CA GLY A 258 -5.97 -21.09 -5.84
C GLY A 258 -5.28 -21.38 -4.50
N GLU A 259 -5.98 -21.26 -3.37
CA GLU A 259 -5.53 -21.69 -2.04
C GLU A 259 -5.91 -23.14 -1.68
N ARG A 260 -6.33 -23.95 -2.66
CA ARG A 260 -6.63 -25.39 -2.50
C ARG A 260 -7.73 -25.69 -1.46
N ALA A 261 -8.77 -24.85 -1.43
CA ALA A 261 -9.89 -25.00 -0.51
C ALA A 261 -10.56 -26.37 -0.64
N VAL A 262 -10.71 -26.89 -1.86
CA VAL A 262 -11.41 -28.15 -2.12
C VAL A 262 -10.62 -29.33 -1.58
N SER A 263 -9.33 -29.44 -1.89
CA SER A 263 -8.46 -30.49 -1.35
C SER A 263 -8.42 -30.47 0.18
N SER A 264 -8.31 -29.27 0.79
CA SER A 264 -8.26 -29.12 2.24
C SER A 264 -9.55 -29.58 2.90
N VAL A 265 -10.71 -29.20 2.35
CA VAL A 265 -12.03 -29.61 2.86
C VAL A 265 -12.29 -31.09 2.62
N LEU A 266 -11.91 -31.64 1.46
CA LEU A 266 -12.03 -33.06 1.16
C LEU A 266 -11.19 -33.92 2.11
N GLY A 267 -9.95 -33.49 2.39
CA GLY A 267 -9.09 -34.12 3.40
C GLY A 267 -9.71 -34.08 4.79
N ALA A 268 -10.29 -32.93 5.17
CA ALA A 268 -11.00 -32.81 6.45
C ALA A 268 -12.18 -33.78 6.56
N TRP A 269 -13.01 -33.92 5.52
CA TRP A 269 -14.08 -34.93 5.49
C TRP A 269 -13.55 -36.35 5.69
N LYS A 270 -12.50 -36.70 4.97
CA LYS A 270 -11.93 -38.04 4.99
C LYS A 270 -11.36 -38.40 6.37
N ASP A 271 -10.59 -37.50 6.97
CA ASP A 271 -9.71 -37.86 8.09
C ASP A 271 -10.04 -37.16 9.41
N LEU A 272 -10.73 -36.01 9.40
CA LEU A 272 -10.85 -35.12 10.57
C LEU A 272 -12.29 -34.85 11.04
N LEU A 273 -13.28 -34.88 10.14
CA LEU A 273 -14.68 -34.62 10.44
C LEU A 273 -15.44 -35.91 10.77
N GLN A 274 -16.46 -35.79 11.61
CA GLN A 274 -17.39 -36.88 11.91
C GLN A 274 -18.19 -37.28 10.67
N GLU A 275 -18.33 -38.60 10.46
CA GLU A 275 -18.99 -39.19 9.30
C GLU A 275 -20.48 -38.83 9.21
N ARG A 276 -21.05 -38.82 8.00
CA ARG A 276 -22.50 -38.69 7.81
C ARG A 276 -23.16 -40.04 8.05
N ASP A 277 -24.26 -40.03 8.81
CA ASP A 277 -25.21 -41.15 8.84
C ASP A 277 -26.05 -41.12 7.54
N GLU A 278 -25.95 -42.15 6.69
CA GLU A 278 -26.58 -42.20 5.34
C GLU A 278 -28.13 -42.22 5.38
N ALA A 279 -28.72 -42.54 6.53
CA ALA A 279 -30.17 -42.75 6.67
C ALA A 279 -31.05 -41.48 6.52
N TYR A 280 -30.46 -40.29 6.35
CA TYR A 280 -31.17 -39.00 6.34
C TYR A 280 -31.17 -38.27 4.99
N LEU A 281 -30.93 -38.98 3.89
CA LEU A 281 -30.91 -38.42 2.52
C LEU A 281 -32.29 -38.28 1.87
N MET A 282 -33.36 -38.75 2.51
CA MET A 282 -34.70 -38.77 1.94
C MET A 282 -35.62 -37.79 2.70
N ASP A 283 -36.31 -36.91 1.97
CA ASP A 283 -37.51 -36.28 2.53
C ASP A 283 -38.64 -37.32 2.67
N SER A 284 -39.78 -36.93 3.24
CA SER A 284 -40.95 -37.81 3.39
C SER A 284 -41.50 -38.36 2.06
N ASP A 285 -41.05 -37.82 0.93
CA ASP A 285 -41.48 -38.16 -0.44
C ASP A 285 -40.39 -38.90 -1.25
N GLY A 286 -39.24 -39.22 -0.66
CA GLY A 286 -38.19 -40.03 -1.27
C GLY A 286 -37.31 -39.30 -2.30
N ASN A 287 -37.22 -37.97 -2.24
CA ASN A 287 -36.30 -37.21 -3.09
C ASN A 287 -34.93 -36.98 -2.42
N GLU A 288 -33.85 -37.29 -3.13
CA GLU A 288 -32.52 -36.76 -2.83
C GLU A 288 -32.48 -35.26 -3.19
N ASN A 289 -32.14 -34.38 -2.22
CA ASN A 289 -31.92 -32.92 -2.34
C ASN A 289 -33.11 -31.94 -2.11
N ALA A 290 -33.74 -31.98 -0.94
CA ALA A 290 -34.63 -30.88 -0.51
C ALA A 290 -33.96 -29.78 0.35
N LEU A 291 -32.79 -30.02 0.97
CA LEU A 291 -32.13 -29.02 1.84
C LEU A 291 -31.16 -28.08 1.10
N PHE A 292 -30.60 -28.53 -0.03
CA PHE A 292 -29.69 -27.78 -0.89
C PHE A 292 -29.92 -28.26 -2.33
N GLY A 293 -30.75 -27.55 -3.09
CA GLY A 293 -31.34 -28.02 -4.34
C GLY A 293 -30.37 -28.61 -5.37
N SER A 294 -30.90 -29.50 -6.21
CA SER A 294 -30.22 -30.14 -7.33
C SER A 294 -29.57 -29.12 -8.27
N CYS A 295 -28.30 -29.34 -8.59
CA CYS A 295 -27.51 -28.52 -9.50
C CYS A 295 -27.94 -28.81 -10.95
N SER A 296 -28.78 -27.96 -11.54
CA SER A 296 -28.94 -27.84 -12.99
C SER A 296 -28.29 -26.55 -13.47
N CYS A 297 -27.42 -26.65 -14.47
CA CYS A 297 -26.55 -25.57 -14.96
C CYS A 297 -27.27 -24.46 -15.76
N SER A 298 -28.59 -24.36 -15.69
CA SER A 298 -29.37 -23.43 -16.51
C SER A 298 -30.38 -22.65 -15.66
N GLY A 299 -30.13 -21.34 -15.49
CA GLY A 299 -31.20 -20.36 -15.24
C GLY A 299 -31.20 -19.55 -13.93
N ASP A 300 -30.22 -19.67 -13.04
CA ASP A 300 -30.23 -18.86 -11.80
C ASP A 300 -29.60 -17.47 -12.01
N SER A 301 -30.43 -16.44 -12.17
CA SER A 301 -30.01 -15.03 -12.08
C SER A 301 -29.77 -14.62 -10.62
N GLU A 302 -28.77 -13.78 -10.35
CA GLU A 302 -28.46 -13.19 -9.02
C GLU A 302 -29.68 -12.54 -8.33
N SER A 303 -30.74 -12.18 -9.08
CA SER A 303 -31.97 -11.58 -8.58
C SER A 303 -33.02 -12.56 -8.03
N ASN A 304 -32.84 -13.87 -8.18
CA ASN A 304 -33.81 -14.84 -7.66
C ASN A 304 -33.38 -15.33 -6.27
N ASN A 305 -34.06 -14.82 -5.24
CA ASN A 305 -34.10 -15.46 -3.92
C ASN A 305 -34.64 -16.88 -4.11
N PRO A 306 -33.84 -17.96 -3.98
CA PRO A 306 -34.42 -19.28 -3.84
C PRO A 306 -35.21 -19.23 -2.54
N SER A 307 -36.47 -19.65 -2.58
CA SER A 307 -37.33 -19.79 -1.40
C SER A 307 -36.53 -20.36 -0.23
N LEU A 308 -36.51 -19.64 0.90
CA LEU A 308 -35.78 -19.99 2.11
C LEU A 308 -36.00 -21.47 2.44
N GLY A 309 -34.97 -22.29 2.24
CA GLY A 309 -34.87 -23.56 2.94
C GLY A 309 -34.83 -23.26 4.43
N VAL A 310 -35.85 -23.68 5.16
CA VAL A 310 -35.88 -23.59 6.62
C VAL A 310 -34.68 -24.37 7.14
N VAL A 311 -33.73 -23.68 7.78
CA VAL A 311 -32.67 -24.35 8.53
C VAL A 311 -33.35 -25.28 9.54
N PRO A 312 -32.99 -26.57 9.59
CA PRO A 312 -33.57 -27.48 10.57
C PRO A 312 -33.40 -26.87 11.95
N LYS A 313 -34.50 -26.76 12.73
CA LYS A 313 -34.47 -26.19 14.09
C LYS A 313 -33.51 -26.93 15.06
N LYS A 314 -32.96 -28.08 14.63
CA LYS A 314 -31.89 -28.85 15.28
C LYS A 314 -31.01 -29.51 14.23
N LEU A 315 -29.69 -29.32 14.31
CA LEU A 315 -28.71 -30.11 13.56
C LEU A 315 -28.43 -31.43 14.30
N ASN A 316 -28.12 -32.49 13.55
CA ASN A 316 -27.70 -33.75 14.17
C ASN A 316 -26.24 -33.61 14.66
N PRO A 317 -25.96 -33.76 15.96
CA PRO A 317 -24.61 -33.62 16.51
C PRO A 317 -23.59 -34.60 15.94
N SER A 318 -24.05 -35.75 15.44
CA SER A 318 -23.20 -36.76 14.77
C SER A 318 -22.85 -36.41 13.33
N ARG A 319 -23.36 -35.29 12.79
CA ARG A 319 -23.11 -34.85 11.42
C ARG A 319 -22.04 -33.75 11.40
N GLY A 320 -20.95 -33.99 10.67
CA GLY A 320 -19.98 -32.95 10.34
C GLY A 320 -20.63 -31.78 9.59
N THR A 321 -20.24 -30.55 9.92
CA THR A 321 -20.67 -29.33 9.20
C THR A 321 -19.47 -28.45 8.85
N ILE A 322 -19.57 -27.72 7.73
CA ILE A 322 -18.49 -26.87 7.22
C ILE A 322 -18.99 -25.45 6.97
N ILE A 323 -18.19 -24.46 7.37
CA ILE A 323 -18.32 -23.06 7.00
C ILE A 323 -17.12 -22.67 6.13
N PRO A 324 -17.31 -22.16 4.90
CA PRO A 324 -18.60 -22.05 4.19
C PRO A 324 -19.18 -23.40 3.78
N CYS A 325 -20.50 -23.49 3.68
CA CYS A 325 -21.19 -24.70 3.24
C CYS A 325 -21.21 -24.86 1.70
N LYS A 326 -21.17 -23.74 0.96
CA LYS A 326 -21.23 -23.73 -0.52
C LYS A 326 -20.50 -22.51 -1.09
N ALA A 327 -19.94 -22.62 -2.29
CA ALA A 327 -19.46 -21.50 -3.08
C ALA A 327 -20.03 -21.53 -4.50
N CYS A 328 -20.25 -20.35 -5.09
CA CYS A 328 -20.61 -20.19 -6.51
C CYS A 328 -19.63 -19.22 -7.17
N LEU A 329 -19.00 -19.63 -8.26
CA LEU A 329 -18.11 -18.79 -9.09
C LEU A 329 -18.89 -18.24 -10.29
N PHE A 330 -18.77 -16.95 -10.53
CA PHE A 330 -19.44 -16.21 -11.60
C PHE A 330 -18.40 -15.56 -12.50
N ALA A 331 -18.78 -15.33 -13.75
CA ALA A 331 -17.99 -14.63 -14.74
C ALA A 331 -18.85 -13.64 -15.53
N ALA A 332 -18.25 -12.54 -15.96
CA ALA A 332 -18.84 -11.66 -16.97
C ALA A 332 -17.77 -11.00 -17.85
N VAL A 333 -18.15 -10.71 -19.08
CA VAL A 333 -17.31 -9.97 -20.03
C VAL A 333 -17.33 -8.49 -19.67
N VAL A 334 -16.16 -7.87 -19.57
CA VAL A 334 -16.00 -6.48 -19.13
C VAL A 334 -15.15 -5.68 -20.13
N GLU A 335 -15.59 -4.44 -20.35
CA GLU A 335 -14.82 -3.37 -20.98
C GLU A 335 -14.20 -2.48 -19.89
N SER A 336 -12.88 -2.26 -19.96
CA SER A 336 -12.19 -1.33 -19.08
C SER A 336 -10.91 -0.83 -19.71
N ASP A 337 -10.80 0.49 -19.87
CA ASP A 337 -9.60 1.14 -20.39
C ASP A 337 -8.39 0.97 -19.48
N ASP A 338 -8.61 0.95 -18.15
CA ASP A 338 -7.52 0.75 -17.20
C ASP A 338 -6.94 -0.66 -17.36
N ILE A 339 -7.78 -1.70 -17.32
CA ILE A 339 -7.33 -3.09 -17.53
C ILE A 339 -6.71 -3.27 -18.93
N ALA A 340 -7.34 -2.72 -19.97
CA ALA A 340 -6.79 -2.78 -21.34
C ALA A 340 -5.38 -2.16 -21.42
N SER A 341 -5.12 -1.09 -20.66
CA SER A 341 -3.79 -0.46 -20.62
C SER A 341 -2.74 -1.28 -19.87
N MET A 342 -3.13 -2.24 -19.04
CA MET A 342 -2.22 -3.17 -18.37
C MET A 342 -1.86 -4.35 -19.28
N LEU A 343 -2.79 -4.72 -20.17
CA LEU A 343 -2.72 -5.98 -20.92
C LEU A 343 -2.35 -5.79 -22.40
N LYS A 344 -2.66 -4.62 -22.99
CA LYS A 344 -2.56 -4.35 -24.44
C LYS A 344 -1.71 -3.11 -24.69
N CYS A 345 -0.86 -3.14 -25.72
CA CYS A 345 -0.10 -1.95 -26.13
C CYS A 345 -1.04 -0.87 -26.67
N GLY A 346 -0.83 0.41 -26.37
CA GLY A 346 -1.74 1.49 -26.74
C GLY A 346 -1.76 1.76 -28.24
N ARG A 347 -2.88 2.26 -28.77
CA ARG A 347 -3.05 2.56 -30.21
C ARG A 347 -1.95 3.48 -30.77
N GLN A 348 -1.51 4.46 -29.98
CA GLN A 348 -0.45 5.40 -30.39
C GLN A 348 0.91 4.71 -30.57
N LEU A 349 1.31 3.82 -29.65
CA LEU A 349 2.53 3.02 -29.79
C LEU A 349 2.42 2.06 -30.97
N ARG A 350 1.30 1.34 -31.09
CA ARG A 350 1.06 0.40 -32.21
C ARG A 350 1.21 1.10 -33.56
N SER A 351 0.64 2.30 -33.71
CA SER A 351 0.72 3.09 -34.94
C SER A 351 2.14 3.55 -35.30
N LYS A 352 3.05 3.62 -34.32
CA LYS A 352 4.44 4.05 -34.47
C LYS A 352 5.43 2.90 -34.52
N LEU A 353 5.08 1.73 -33.98
CA LEU A 353 6.03 0.64 -33.75
C LEU A 353 6.12 -0.37 -34.90
N ILE A 354 5.06 -0.77 -35.62
CA ILE A 354 5.22 -1.87 -36.60
C ILE A 354 4.29 -1.82 -37.83
N SER A 355 4.90 -2.10 -38.99
CA SER A 355 4.29 -2.56 -40.24
C SER A 355 3.66 -3.95 -40.09
N GLU A 356 2.33 -4.03 -40.16
CA GLU A 356 1.50 -5.24 -40.40
C GLU A 356 1.65 -6.52 -39.55
N ALA A 357 2.58 -6.66 -38.60
CA ALA A 357 2.62 -7.85 -37.73
C ALA A 357 3.15 -7.55 -36.31
N ASP A 358 2.55 -8.22 -35.32
CA ASP A 358 3.02 -8.41 -33.95
C ASP A 358 2.42 -7.45 -32.89
N ALA A 359 1.50 -7.97 -32.08
CA ALA A 359 0.92 -7.28 -30.94
C ALA A 359 1.73 -7.62 -29.67
N PHE A 360 2.09 -6.61 -28.89
CA PHE A 360 2.73 -6.77 -27.57
C PHE A 360 1.66 -7.05 -26.52
N TRP A 361 1.90 -8.07 -25.68
CA TRP A 361 0.96 -8.51 -24.65
C TRP A 361 1.70 -8.77 -23.34
N ALA A 362 0.96 -8.65 -22.24
CA ALA A 362 1.47 -9.06 -20.95
C ALA A 362 1.70 -10.59 -20.93
N ASP A 363 2.78 -11.03 -20.28
CA ASP A 363 3.02 -12.44 -19.98
C ASP A 363 1.97 -12.92 -18.98
N ASP A 364 1.30 -14.03 -19.28
CA ASP A 364 0.37 -14.70 -18.38
C ASP A 364 0.96 -16.09 -18.09
N ASP A 365 1.94 -16.12 -17.20
CA ASP A 365 2.43 -17.35 -16.58
C ASP A 365 1.48 -17.81 -15.44
N GLY A 366 0.40 -17.05 -15.18
CA GLY A 366 -0.69 -17.35 -14.23
C GLY A 366 -1.99 -17.78 -14.94
N MET A 367 -3.01 -18.14 -14.16
CA MET A 367 -4.37 -18.42 -14.68
C MET A 367 -5.21 -17.13 -14.82
N TYR A 368 -4.85 -16.10 -14.06
CA TYR A 368 -5.45 -14.76 -14.02
C TYR A 368 -4.57 -13.78 -13.22
N ASP A 369 -4.79 -12.49 -13.46
CA ASP A 369 -4.39 -11.41 -12.56
C ASP A 369 -5.49 -11.14 -11.51
N SER A 370 -5.20 -10.50 -10.39
CA SER A 370 -6.23 -10.04 -9.43
C SER A 370 -6.25 -8.51 -9.33
N GLU A 371 -7.45 -7.93 -9.39
CA GLU A 371 -7.64 -6.48 -9.26
C GLU A 371 -8.97 -6.14 -8.61
N ARG A 372 -9.02 -5.02 -7.87
CA ARG A 372 -10.27 -4.48 -7.36
C ARG A 372 -10.89 -3.54 -8.39
N ILE A 373 -11.66 -4.10 -9.33
CA ILE A 373 -12.08 -3.35 -10.53
C ILE A 373 -13.00 -2.16 -10.24
N SER A 374 -13.68 -2.16 -9.09
CA SER A 374 -14.49 -1.03 -8.62
C SER A 374 -13.68 0.23 -8.28
N TRP A 375 -12.37 0.08 -8.08
CA TRP A 375 -11.46 1.18 -7.72
C TRP A 375 -10.67 1.70 -8.92
N LEU A 376 -10.91 1.15 -10.11
CA LEU A 376 -10.25 1.59 -11.33
C LEU A 376 -10.65 3.05 -11.64
N PRO A 377 -9.69 3.96 -11.87
CA PRO A 377 -9.96 5.40 -12.05
C PRO A 377 -10.93 5.74 -13.18
N LYS A 378 -10.91 4.99 -14.28
CA LYS A 378 -11.80 5.16 -15.45
C LYS A 378 -13.03 4.26 -15.38
N GLY A 379 -13.13 3.43 -14.33
CA GLY A 379 -14.20 2.47 -14.15
C GLY A 379 -14.16 1.30 -15.13
N PHE A 380 -15.29 0.60 -15.21
CA PHE A 380 -15.49 -0.55 -16.06
C PHE A 380 -16.97 -0.67 -16.45
N LYS A 381 -17.25 -1.48 -17.47
CA LYS A 381 -18.61 -1.73 -17.98
C LYS A 381 -18.81 -3.21 -18.24
N PHE A 382 -19.84 -3.80 -17.64
CA PHE A 382 -20.28 -5.15 -18.00
C PHE A 382 -20.89 -5.15 -19.40
N LEU A 383 -20.39 -6.04 -20.25
CA LEU A 383 -20.91 -6.28 -21.61
C LEU A 383 -21.85 -7.47 -21.67
N SER A 384 -21.74 -8.40 -20.71
CA SER A 384 -22.60 -9.58 -20.60
C SER A 384 -23.38 -9.61 -19.29
N LYS A 385 -24.42 -10.44 -19.24
CA LYS A 385 -24.95 -10.90 -17.94
C LYS A 385 -23.89 -11.76 -17.23
N PRO A 386 -23.88 -11.78 -15.88
CA PRO A 386 -23.13 -12.77 -15.13
C PRO A 386 -23.59 -14.18 -15.47
N VAL A 387 -22.63 -15.08 -15.67
CA VAL A 387 -22.84 -16.52 -15.86
C VAL A 387 -22.20 -17.24 -14.69
N ARG A 388 -22.92 -18.19 -14.09
CA ARG A 388 -22.36 -19.06 -13.05
C ARG A 388 -21.52 -20.15 -13.71
N LEU A 389 -20.21 -20.09 -13.52
CA LEU A 389 -19.28 -21.10 -14.04
C LEU A 389 -19.37 -22.40 -13.26
N VAL A 390 -19.35 -22.29 -11.93
CA VAL A 390 -19.20 -23.43 -11.03
C VAL A 390 -20.01 -23.20 -9.76
N SER A 391 -20.53 -24.29 -9.20
CA SER A 391 -21.14 -24.32 -7.87
C SER A 391 -20.57 -25.50 -7.08
N VAL A 392 -19.78 -25.23 -6.04
CA VAL A 392 -19.16 -26.26 -5.18
C VAL A 392 -19.91 -26.37 -3.87
N ASN A 393 -20.33 -27.58 -3.52
CA ASN A 393 -20.96 -27.89 -2.24
C ASN A 393 -19.92 -28.49 -1.29
N PHE A 394 -19.41 -27.70 -0.35
CA PHE A 394 -18.42 -28.16 0.62
C PHE A 394 -18.98 -29.18 1.61
N MET A 395 -20.30 -29.30 1.71
CA MET A 395 -20.94 -30.29 2.57
C MET A 395 -20.99 -31.69 1.97
N ASP A 396 -20.65 -31.87 0.69
CA ASP A 396 -20.79 -33.12 -0.06
C ASP A 396 -19.40 -33.67 -0.47
N PRO A 397 -18.82 -34.62 0.29
CA PRO A 397 -17.48 -35.15 0.00
C PRO A 397 -17.39 -35.88 -1.34
N ASP A 398 -18.46 -36.53 -1.80
CA ASP A 398 -18.47 -37.21 -3.10
C ASP A 398 -18.46 -36.19 -4.24
N HIS A 399 -19.19 -35.08 -4.09
CA HIS A 399 -19.09 -33.96 -5.02
C HIS A 399 -17.68 -33.36 -5.04
N LEU A 400 -17.06 -33.14 -3.88
CA LEU A 400 -15.68 -32.65 -3.80
C LEU A 400 -14.68 -33.62 -4.42
N LEU A 401 -14.88 -34.93 -4.25
CA LEU A 401 -14.04 -35.96 -4.87
C LEU A 401 -14.22 -36.03 -6.39
N ARG A 402 -15.44 -35.86 -6.88
CA ARG A 402 -15.70 -35.71 -8.33
C ARG A 402 -15.06 -34.44 -8.86
N TRP A 403 -15.16 -33.34 -8.11
CA TRP A 403 -14.54 -32.07 -8.45
C TRP A 403 -13.03 -32.21 -8.52
N SER A 404 -12.35 -32.77 -7.50
CA SER A 404 -10.89 -32.89 -7.47
C SER A 404 -10.32 -33.77 -8.59
N LYS A 405 -11.12 -34.70 -9.12
CA LYS A 405 -10.76 -35.55 -10.27
C LYS A 405 -11.14 -34.95 -11.63
N LEU A 406 -11.86 -33.84 -11.65
CA LEU A 406 -12.33 -33.21 -12.88
C LEU A 406 -11.15 -32.62 -13.66
N ASP A 407 -10.96 -33.11 -14.87
CA ASP A 407 -10.08 -32.53 -15.89
C ASP A 407 -10.89 -32.24 -17.16
N GLY A 408 -10.60 -31.12 -17.82
CA GLY A 408 -11.18 -30.84 -19.11
C GLY A 408 -11.43 -29.37 -19.41
N GLU A 409 -11.91 -29.17 -20.63
CA GLU A 409 -12.32 -27.91 -21.21
C GLU A 409 -13.84 -27.92 -21.41
N TYR A 410 -14.51 -26.83 -21.07
CA TYR A 410 -15.95 -26.66 -21.18
C TYR A 410 -16.28 -25.35 -21.89
N ASP A 411 -17.25 -25.39 -22.79
CA ASP A 411 -17.74 -24.17 -23.47
C ASP A 411 -18.68 -23.40 -22.55
N VAL A 412 -18.42 -22.10 -22.41
CA VAL A 412 -19.20 -21.14 -21.64
C VAL A 412 -19.74 -20.09 -22.58
N GLU A 413 -21.05 -19.91 -22.59
CA GLU A 413 -21.74 -18.91 -23.40
C GLU A 413 -22.14 -17.70 -22.55
N PHE A 414 -21.83 -16.50 -23.04
CA PHE A 414 -22.16 -15.22 -22.41
C PHE A 414 -23.22 -14.47 -23.24
N ASP A 415 -24.34 -14.15 -22.59
CA ASP A 415 -25.39 -13.28 -23.12
C ASP A 415 -24.93 -11.82 -23.13
N ILE A 416 -24.61 -11.28 -24.32
CA ILE A 416 -24.20 -9.89 -24.49
C ILE A 416 -25.40 -8.95 -24.37
N ILE A 417 -25.36 -8.05 -23.38
CA ILE A 417 -26.42 -7.07 -23.06
C ILE A 417 -26.07 -5.65 -23.48
N SER A 418 -24.81 -5.39 -23.81
CA SER A 418 -24.37 -4.10 -24.29
C SER A 418 -23.25 -4.26 -25.31
N ASP A 419 -23.32 -3.46 -26.37
CA ASP A 419 -22.21 -3.31 -27.29
C ASP A 419 -21.01 -2.67 -26.57
N GLY A 420 -19.81 -3.12 -26.94
CA GLY A 420 -18.56 -2.66 -26.34
C GLY A 420 -17.35 -3.50 -26.75
N ARG A 421 -16.19 -3.18 -26.16
CA ARG A 421 -14.92 -3.86 -26.40
C ARG A 421 -14.66 -4.94 -25.34
N PRO A 422 -14.57 -6.24 -25.69
CA PRO A 422 -14.21 -7.28 -24.71
C PRO A 422 -12.74 -7.15 -24.31
N ASP A 423 -12.49 -6.52 -23.17
CA ASP A 423 -11.11 -6.36 -22.68
C ASP A 423 -10.66 -7.55 -21.83
N CYS A 424 -11.55 -8.03 -20.96
CA CYS A 424 -11.28 -9.15 -20.08
C CYS A 424 -12.59 -9.86 -19.69
N ILE A 425 -12.43 -11.06 -19.13
CA ILE A 425 -13.47 -11.73 -18.36
C ILE A 425 -13.11 -11.55 -16.90
N VAL A 426 -14.05 -11.02 -16.13
CA VAL A 426 -13.89 -10.85 -14.69
C VAL A 426 -14.63 -11.98 -13.99
N THR A 427 -13.98 -12.63 -13.04
CA THR A 427 -14.57 -13.64 -12.17
C THR A 427 -14.65 -13.16 -10.73
N TRP A 428 -15.71 -13.58 -10.06
CA TRP A 428 -15.95 -13.36 -8.64
C TRP A 428 -16.79 -14.50 -8.09
N PHE A 429 -16.90 -14.61 -6.77
CA PHE A 429 -17.64 -15.68 -6.13
C PHE A 429 -18.59 -15.18 -5.05
N THR A 430 -19.51 -16.05 -4.68
CA THR A 430 -20.32 -15.90 -3.48
C THR A 430 -20.12 -17.13 -2.60
N LEU A 431 -19.66 -16.89 -1.37
CA LEU A 431 -19.59 -17.90 -0.31
C LEU A 431 -20.91 -17.89 0.45
N HIS A 432 -21.53 -19.05 0.55
CA HIS A 432 -22.61 -19.31 1.47
C HIS A 432 -21.98 -19.86 2.74
N LEU A 433 -21.86 -19.01 3.76
CA LEU A 433 -21.31 -19.42 5.05
C LEU A 433 -22.24 -20.43 5.72
N THR A 434 -23.53 -20.09 5.71
CA THR A 434 -24.66 -20.94 6.10
C THR A 434 -25.74 -20.82 5.02
N PRO A 435 -26.88 -21.54 5.12
CA PRO A 435 -28.00 -21.36 4.17
C PRO A 435 -28.55 -19.92 4.13
N THR A 436 -28.44 -19.20 5.24
CA THR A 436 -28.99 -17.84 5.46
C THR A 436 -27.94 -16.74 5.28
N ILE A 437 -26.67 -17.00 5.58
CA ILE A 437 -25.59 -16.00 5.58
C ILE A 437 -24.65 -16.20 4.40
N ARG A 438 -24.42 -15.12 3.65
CA ARG A 438 -23.57 -15.13 2.45
C ARG A 438 -22.64 -13.94 2.42
N ILE A 439 -21.46 -14.13 1.81
CA ILE A 439 -20.50 -13.08 1.50
C ILE A 439 -20.18 -13.18 0.00
N SER A 440 -20.04 -12.04 -0.67
CA SER A 440 -19.73 -11.99 -2.10
C SER A 440 -18.46 -11.20 -2.34
N SER A 441 -17.65 -11.63 -3.32
CA SER A 441 -16.54 -10.86 -3.89
C SER A 441 -16.93 -10.15 -5.18
N HIS A 442 -18.24 -9.97 -5.46
CA HIS A 442 -18.72 -9.17 -6.60
C HIS A 442 -18.08 -7.76 -6.56
N PRO A 443 -17.79 -7.12 -7.72
CA PRO A 443 -17.19 -5.78 -7.77
C PRO A 443 -17.89 -4.70 -6.93
N SER A 444 -19.21 -4.81 -6.70
CA SER A 444 -19.95 -3.87 -5.85
C SER A 444 -19.88 -4.19 -4.36
N ALA A 445 -19.37 -5.36 -3.98
CA ALA A 445 -19.21 -5.76 -2.60
C ALA A 445 -18.05 -4.99 -1.95
N ARG A 446 -18.18 -4.72 -0.65
CA ARG A 446 -17.18 -3.97 0.13
C ARG A 446 -16.31 -4.89 0.98
N THR A 447 -15.93 -6.03 0.42
CA THR A 447 -15.09 -7.04 1.10
C THR A 447 -13.60 -6.85 0.79
N CYS A 448 -12.73 -7.57 1.47
CA CYS A 448 -11.29 -7.59 1.23
C CYS A 448 -10.90 -8.22 -0.11
N TRP A 449 -11.74 -9.10 -0.65
CA TRP A 449 -11.49 -9.81 -1.91
C TRP A 449 -11.37 -8.89 -3.13
N GLU A 450 -10.40 -9.20 -3.97
CA GLU A 450 -10.28 -8.69 -5.34
C GLU A 450 -11.05 -9.61 -6.30
N GLN A 451 -11.16 -9.19 -7.57
CA GLN A 451 -11.71 -10.03 -8.63
C GLN A 451 -10.57 -10.63 -9.46
N ALA A 452 -10.76 -11.85 -9.92
CA ALA A 452 -9.83 -12.49 -10.85
C ALA A 452 -10.12 -11.99 -12.28
N ILE A 453 -9.05 -11.65 -13.01
CA ILE A 453 -9.06 -10.98 -14.30
C ILE A 453 -8.42 -11.90 -15.31
N HIS A 454 -9.22 -12.37 -16.27
CA HIS A 454 -8.78 -13.22 -17.37
C HIS A 454 -8.71 -12.39 -18.66
N PRO A 455 -7.52 -12.04 -19.17
CA PRO A 455 -7.34 -11.24 -20.38
C PRO A 455 -7.97 -11.87 -21.62
N ILE A 456 -8.69 -11.07 -22.42
CA ILE A 456 -9.10 -11.50 -23.77
C ILE A 456 -8.03 -11.03 -24.77
N ILE A 457 -7.15 -11.97 -25.15
CA ILE A 457 -6.02 -11.75 -26.06
C ILE A 457 -6.47 -11.95 -27.53
N GLY A 458 -5.94 -11.16 -28.47
CA GLY A 458 -6.06 -11.39 -29.92
C GLY A 458 -7.33 -10.89 -30.62
N CYS A 459 -8.25 -10.19 -29.95
CA CYS A 459 -9.17 -9.30 -30.65
C CYS A 459 -8.36 -8.17 -31.30
N THR A 460 -8.51 -7.97 -32.61
CA THR A 460 -8.03 -6.76 -33.30
C THR A 460 -8.64 -5.51 -32.66
N ASP A 461 -8.22 -4.30 -33.03
CA ASP A 461 -8.79 -3.05 -32.52
C ASP A 461 -10.30 -2.85 -32.79
N ASP A 462 -10.97 -3.85 -33.39
CA ASP A 462 -12.32 -3.76 -33.98
C ASP A 462 -13.14 -5.08 -33.98
N PRO A 463 -13.33 -5.75 -32.83
CA PRO A 463 -14.60 -6.44 -32.62
C PRO A 463 -15.39 -5.68 -31.55
N LEU A 464 -16.24 -4.77 -32.01
CA LEU A 464 -17.44 -4.44 -31.25
C LEU A 464 -18.20 -5.76 -31.06
N LEU A 465 -18.27 -6.25 -29.82
CA LEU A 465 -19.23 -7.30 -29.51
C LEU A 465 -20.61 -6.74 -29.81
N LYS A 466 -21.28 -7.33 -30.78
CA LYS A 466 -22.69 -7.04 -31.06
C LYS A 466 -23.53 -8.04 -30.28
N ALA A 467 -24.71 -7.60 -29.84
CA ALA A 467 -25.65 -8.46 -29.13
C ALA A 467 -26.01 -9.74 -29.95
N SER A 468 -25.38 -10.86 -29.58
CA SER A 468 -25.73 -12.21 -30.04
C SER A 468 -25.45 -13.22 -28.93
N VAL A 469 -24.26 -13.82 -28.88
CA VAL A 469 -23.74 -14.74 -27.87
C VAL A 469 -22.21 -14.71 -28.00
N PHE A 470 -21.48 -14.75 -26.89
CA PHE A 470 -20.02 -14.83 -26.87
C PHE A 470 -19.56 -16.11 -26.17
N SER A 471 -18.78 -16.95 -26.85
CA SER A 471 -18.34 -18.26 -26.32
C SER A 471 -16.88 -18.24 -25.88
N VAL A 472 -16.58 -18.89 -24.77
CA VAL A 472 -15.24 -18.98 -24.14
C VAL A 472 -15.02 -20.41 -23.66
N THR A 473 -13.78 -20.88 -23.67
CA THR A 473 -13.42 -22.20 -23.14
C THR A 473 -12.86 -22.06 -21.73
N ALA A 474 -13.56 -22.62 -20.74
CA ALA A 474 -13.07 -22.73 -19.37
C ALA A 474 -12.30 -24.05 -19.21
N SER A 475 -11.11 -23.99 -18.63
CA SER A 475 -10.28 -25.16 -18.36
C SER A 475 -10.02 -25.31 -16.86
N LYS A 476 -9.99 -26.56 -16.41
CA LYS A 476 -9.58 -26.91 -15.05
C LYS A 476 -8.54 -28.02 -15.12
N THR A 477 -7.41 -27.84 -14.43
CA THR A 477 -6.40 -28.89 -14.26
C THR A 477 -6.41 -29.43 -12.82
N PRO A 478 -6.16 -30.73 -12.62
CA PRO A 478 -6.05 -31.32 -11.28
C PRO A 478 -4.92 -30.72 -10.43
N GLU A 479 -3.89 -30.16 -11.07
CA GLU A 479 -2.67 -29.67 -10.40
C GLU A 479 -2.86 -28.30 -9.72
N ILE A 480 -3.79 -27.49 -10.21
CA ILE A 480 -3.95 -26.08 -9.81
C ILE A 480 -5.26 -25.80 -9.06
N GLU A 481 -6.19 -26.77 -8.96
CA GLU A 481 -7.55 -26.64 -8.36
C GLU A 481 -8.43 -25.47 -8.87
N ASP A 482 -7.91 -24.62 -9.76
CA ASP A 482 -8.52 -23.38 -10.22
C ASP A 482 -9.17 -23.48 -11.59
N VAL A 483 -10.01 -22.49 -11.92
CA VAL A 483 -10.71 -22.35 -13.20
C VAL A 483 -9.98 -21.30 -14.04
N GLY A 484 -9.24 -21.77 -15.04
CA GLY A 484 -8.70 -20.92 -16.10
C GLY A 484 -9.79 -20.60 -17.12
N LEU A 485 -9.84 -19.35 -17.60
CA LEU A 485 -10.69 -18.97 -18.72
C LEU A 485 -9.81 -18.59 -19.90
N SER A 486 -10.04 -19.23 -21.04
CA SER A 486 -9.30 -18.97 -22.27
C SER A 486 -10.27 -18.76 -23.44
N PHE A 487 -9.93 -17.81 -24.30
CA PHE A 487 -10.74 -17.52 -25.48
C PHE A 487 -10.26 -18.35 -26.67
N THR A 488 -11.17 -19.14 -27.26
CA THR A 488 -10.92 -19.86 -28.51
C THR A 488 -11.39 -19.02 -29.69
N TYR A 489 -10.48 -18.78 -30.65
CA TYR A 489 -10.77 -17.97 -31.82
C TYR A 489 -11.63 -18.76 -32.80
N ASP A 490 -12.85 -18.29 -33.05
CA ASP A 490 -13.54 -18.67 -34.28
C ASP A 490 -12.84 -17.99 -35.47
N SER A 491 -12.92 -18.61 -36.65
CA SER A 491 -12.14 -18.38 -37.89
C SER A 491 -11.91 -16.92 -38.40
N VAL A 492 -12.44 -15.91 -37.71
CA VAL A 492 -12.40 -14.48 -38.03
C VAL A 492 -11.24 -13.73 -37.33
N ALA A 493 -10.69 -14.25 -36.23
CA ALA A 493 -9.60 -13.60 -35.50
C ALA A 493 -8.23 -14.26 -35.79
N ARG A 494 -7.32 -13.51 -36.42
CA ARG A 494 -5.94 -13.98 -36.69
C ARG A 494 -5.12 -13.95 -35.41
N LYS A 495 -4.69 -15.11 -34.93
CA LYS A 495 -3.60 -15.21 -33.92
C LYS A 495 -2.36 -14.50 -34.51
N PRO A 496 -1.76 -13.51 -33.80
CA PRO A 496 -0.58 -12.81 -34.32
C PRO A 496 0.59 -13.78 -34.50
N ALA A 497 1.41 -13.55 -35.53
CA ALA A 497 2.50 -14.45 -35.93
C ALA A 497 3.65 -14.48 -34.91
N LYS A 498 3.92 -13.38 -34.20
CA LYS A 498 4.82 -13.33 -33.03
C LYS A 498 4.18 -12.52 -31.90
N MET A 499 4.38 -12.99 -30.66
CA MET A 499 3.89 -12.36 -29.44
C MET A 499 5.10 -12.01 -28.57
N LEU A 500 5.27 -10.73 -28.24
CA LEU A 500 6.30 -10.26 -27.31
C LEU A 500 5.69 -10.16 -25.92
N LYS A 501 6.23 -10.96 -25.00
CA LYS A 501 5.85 -11.06 -23.57
C LYS A 501 6.50 -9.93 -22.76
N LEU A 502 5.71 -9.16 -22.02
CA LEU A 502 6.17 -8.11 -21.09
C LEU A 502 5.39 -8.22 -19.76
N SER A 503 5.86 -7.69 -18.64
CA SER A 503 5.00 -7.66 -17.44
C SER A 503 3.91 -6.58 -17.55
N SER A 504 2.79 -6.76 -16.84
CA SER A 504 1.69 -5.79 -16.78
C SER A 504 2.14 -4.39 -16.33
N ASP A 505 3.11 -4.30 -15.40
CA ASP A 505 3.74 -3.04 -14.99
C ASP A 505 4.47 -2.33 -16.14
N TYR A 506 5.20 -3.07 -16.98
CA TYR A 506 5.87 -2.49 -18.15
C TYR A 506 4.86 -2.01 -19.18
N MET A 507 3.78 -2.77 -19.38
CA MET A 507 2.69 -2.39 -20.28
C MET A 507 2.01 -1.09 -19.83
N ARG A 508 1.74 -0.93 -18.52
CA ARG A 508 1.23 0.34 -17.95
C ARG A 508 2.17 1.50 -18.24
N LEU A 509 3.48 1.32 -18.01
CA LEU A 509 4.48 2.35 -18.26
C LEU A 509 4.55 2.74 -19.74
N MET A 510 4.50 1.75 -20.64
CA MET A 510 4.51 1.99 -22.09
C MET A 510 3.27 2.75 -22.56
N ASN A 511 2.12 2.55 -21.91
CA ASN A 511 0.86 3.17 -22.28
C ASN A 511 0.60 4.54 -21.64
N ASP A 512 1.44 4.96 -20.69
CA ASP A 512 1.30 6.25 -20.02
C ASP A 512 1.87 7.38 -20.89
N GLU A 513 0.97 8.22 -21.41
CA GLU A 513 1.29 9.35 -22.29
C GLU A 513 2.26 10.37 -21.66
N ARG A 514 2.36 10.43 -20.32
CA ARG A 514 3.27 11.35 -19.61
C ARG A 514 4.73 10.97 -19.80
N PHE A 515 5.03 9.69 -20.05
CA PHE A 515 6.37 9.21 -20.35
C PHE A 515 6.70 9.30 -21.85
N PHE A 516 5.85 9.99 -22.63
CA PHE A 516 5.89 9.98 -24.09
C PHE A 516 6.32 11.31 -24.77
N PRO A 517 7.53 11.86 -24.53
CA PRO A 517 8.19 12.73 -25.50
C PRO A 517 9.11 11.90 -26.42
N LEU A 518 8.62 10.79 -26.99
CA LEU A 518 9.39 10.03 -27.98
C LEU A 518 9.36 10.76 -29.32
N LYS A 519 10.38 11.60 -29.58
CA LYS A 519 10.74 12.01 -30.94
C LYS A 519 11.27 10.78 -31.68
N VAL A 520 10.45 10.22 -32.57
CA VAL A 520 10.90 9.20 -33.52
C VAL A 520 11.85 9.89 -34.51
N HIS A 521 13.15 9.84 -34.24
CA HIS A 521 14.16 10.13 -35.26
C HIS A 521 14.39 8.85 -36.06
N SER A 522 14.41 8.99 -37.38
CA SER A 522 14.67 7.94 -38.38
C SER A 522 15.55 6.80 -37.85
N ASN A 523 14.90 5.65 -37.65
CA ASN A 523 15.48 4.30 -37.50
C ASN A 523 16.06 3.88 -36.14
N VAL A 524 15.82 4.59 -35.03
CA VAL A 524 16.17 4.11 -33.67
C VAL A 524 15.10 4.49 -32.64
N LEU A 525 14.54 3.48 -31.94
CA LEU A 525 13.74 3.71 -30.73
C LEU A 525 14.64 3.48 -29.51
N GLN A 526 14.90 4.52 -28.73
CA GLN A 526 15.68 4.44 -27.49
C GLN A 526 14.75 4.75 -26.31
N ILE A 527 14.44 3.74 -25.49
CA ILE A 527 13.71 3.89 -24.23
C ILE A 527 14.75 3.72 -23.12
N GLY A 528 15.13 4.82 -22.46
CA GLY A 528 16.11 4.79 -21.37
C GLY A 528 15.48 4.34 -20.05
N GLY A 529 16.06 3.33 -19.38
CA GLY A 529 15.78 3.08 -17.95
C GLY A 529 16.01 1.66 -17.40
N HIS A 530 16.19 0.62 -18.21
CA HIS A 530 16.40 -0.76 -17.71
C HIS A 530 17.44 -1.53 -18.55
N PRO A 531 18.32 -2.36 -17.93
CA PRO A 531 19.36 -3.11 -18.65
C PRO A 531 18.88 -4.11 -19.72
N ASP A 532 17.57 -4.35 -19.86
CA ASP A 532 17.01 -5.36 -20.78
C ASP A 532 16.41 -4.79 -22.08
N ILE A 533 16.47 -3.47 -22.30
CA ILE A 533 15.95 -2.84 -23.53
C ILE A 533 17.10 -2.27 -24.35
N VAL A 534 17.60 -3.05 -25.30
CA VAL A 534 18.58 -2.61 -26.30
C VAL A 534 17.84 -2.08 -27.53
N ALA A 535 18.33 -0.96 -28.05
CA ALA A 535 17.83 -0.22 -29.20
C ALA A 535 17.54 -1.11 -30.44
N ALA A 536 16.32 -0.98 -30.99
CA ALA A 536 15.99 -1.55 -32.29
C ALA A 536 16.51 -0.65 -33.41
N ARG A 537 17.29 -1.21 -34.35
CA ARG A 537 17.76 -0.55 -35.58
C ARG A 537 17.16 -1.26 -36.78
N PHE A 538 16.44 -0.53 -37.65
CA PHE A 538 15.87 -1.10 -38.88
C PHE A 538 16.81 -0.88 -40.08
N PRO A 539 17.25 -1.97 -40.72
CA PRO A 539 17.22 -2.01 -42.18
C PRO A 539 16.85 -3.39 -42.77
N GLY A 540 16.00 -3.35 -43.81
CA GLY A 540 15.73 -4.37 -44.84
C GLY A 540 16.08 -5.84 -44.58
N SER A 541 15.02 -6.67 -44.50
CA SER A 541 15.01 -8.14 -44.67
C SER A 541 15.55 -8.99 -43.50
N VAL A 542 14.68 -9.84 -42.96
CA VAL A 542 14.89 -10.87 -41.93
C VAL A 542 15.14 -10.35 -40.52
N VAL A 543 14.10 -10.44 -39.68
CA VAL A 543 14.17 -10.18 -38.23
C VAL A 543 14.50 -11.47 -37.49
N GLU A 544 15.78 -11.66 -37.16
CA GLU A 544 16.20 -12.53 -36.05
C GLU A 544 16.15 -11.73 -34.75
N VAL A 545 15.29 -12.17 -33.82
CA VAL A 545 15.35 -11.73 -32.43
C VAL A 545 16.53 -12.46 -31.80
N VAL A 546 17.65 -11.77 -31.61
CA VAL A 546 18.77 -12.32 -30.83
C VAL A 546 18.36 -12.25 -29.36
N ALA A 547 17.70 -13.31 -28.87
CA ALA A 547 17.77 -13.65 -27.46
C ALA A 547 19.27 -13.80 -27.08
N PRO A 548 19.70 -13.47 -25.86
CA PRO A 548 21.09 -13.65 -25.48
C PRO A 548 21.38 -15.15 -25.34
N ILE A 549 21.66 -15.82 -26.47
CA ILE A 549 22.59 -16.93 -26.48
C ILE A 549 23.93 -16.28 -26.20
N ILE A 550 24.44 -16.54 -25.00
CA ILE A 550 25.79 -16.20 -24.60
C ILE A 550 26.73 -16.91 -25.57
N ASN A 551 27.21 -16.17 -26.58
CA ASN A 551 28.24 -16.63 -27.49
C ASN A 551 29.59 -16.49 -26.77
N PHE A 552 29.91 -17.46 -25.92
CA PHE A 552 31.29 -17.66 -25.49
C PHE A 552 32.09 -18.13 -26.72
N GLY A 553 33.12 -17.37 -27.07
CA GLY A 553 34.15 -17.81 -28.01
C GLY A 553 34.81 -19.14 -27.57
N PRO A 554 35.59 -19.77 -28.46
CA PRO A 554 35.71 -21.22 -28.57
C PRO A 554 36.70 -21.81 -27.55
N ILE A 555 36.28 -21.96 -26.30
CA ILE A 555 36.94 -22.84 -25.33
C ILE A 555 35.82 -23.47 -24.51
N PHE A 556 35.74 -24.80 -24.52
CA PHE A 556 34.70 -25.68 -23.93
C PHE A 556 33.59 -26.19 -24.85
N SER A 557 33.97 -26.96 -25.88
CA SER A 557 33.12 -27.95 -26.55
C SER A 557 33.37 -29.39 -26.09
N LYS A 558 33.81 -29.59 -24.85
CA LYS A 558 33.90 -30.92 -24.26
C LYS A 558 33.18 -30.92 -22.92
N VAL A 559 32.24 -31.86 -22.79
CA VAL A 559 31.49 -32.24 -21.57
C VAL A 559 30.19 -31.48 -21.35
N ILE A 560 29.14 -31.79 -22.13
CA ILE A 560 27.75 -31.79 -21.63
C ILE A 560 27.02 -32.99 -22.23
N SER A 561 26.77 -34.02 -21.43
CA SER A 561 25.80 -35.09 -21.67
C SER A 561 24.44 -34.70 -21.09
N GLU A 562 23.36 -35.27 -21.63
CA GLU A 562 21.95 -34.95 -21.35
C GLU A 562 21.54 -35.02 -19.86
N ASP A 563 22.33 -35.67 -18.99
CA ASP A 563 22.05 -35.80 -17.55
C ASP A 563 22.14 -34.47 -16.76
N ASN A 564 22.80 -33.43 -17.29
CA ASN A 564 22.93 -32.14 -16.60
C ASN A 564 21.75 -31.17 -16.83
N ILE A 565 20.85 -31.45 -17.79
CA ILE A 565 19.72 -30.56 -18.12
C ILE A 565 18.64 -30.62 -17.02
N LYS A 566 18.49 -31.74 -16.32
CA LYS A 566 17.53 -31.85 -15.20
C LYS A 566 17.92 -31.07 -13.94
N LYS A 567 19.18 -30.61 -13.82
CA LYS A 567 19.63 -29.80 -12.67
C LYS A 567 19.52 -28.28 -12.89
N PHE A 568 19.25 -27.81 -14.11
CA PHE A 568 19.27 -26.38 -14.44
C PHE A 568 17.90 -25.68 -14.43
N SER A 569 16.79 -26.39 -14.15
CA SER A 569 15.44 -25.80 -14.06
C SER A 569 15.08 -25.27 -12.66
N ALA A 570 15.98 -25.37 -11.69
CA ALA A 570 15.83 -24.74 -10.37
C ALA A 570 16.89 -23.64 -10.24
N ASN A 571 16.45 -22.40 -10.01
CA ASN A 571 17.25 -21.17 -9.84
C ASN A 571 17.55 -20.35 -11.11
N VAL A 572 16.51 -19.83 -11.76
CA VAL A 572 16.63 -18.53 -12.43
C VAL A 572 16.05 -17.46 -11.50
N ALA A 573 16.87 -16.99 -10.55
CA ALA A 573 16.55 -15.79 -9.78
C ALA A 573 16.73 -14.57 -10.70
N MET A 574 15.64 -13.83 -10.95
CA MET A 574 15.65 -12.57 -11.70
C MET A 574 16.69 -11.61 -11.12
N ALA A 575 17.57 -11.04 -11.95
CA ALA A 575 18.77 -10.31 -11.52
C ALA A 575 18.53 -9.06 -10.63
N LYS A 576 17.28 -8.59 -10.50
CA LYS A 576 16.88 -7.51 -9.58
C LYS A 576 16.24 -7.98 -8.25
N SER A 577 15.83 -9.23 -8.11
CA SER A 577 15.32 -9.80 -6.84
C SER A 577 16.37 -9.75 -5.73
N LYS A 578 17.66 -9.85 -6.09
CA LYS A 578 18.79 -9.74 -5.16
C LYS A 578 18.84 -8.40 -4.40
N PHE A 579 18.30 -7.33 -4.96
CA PHE A 579 18.32 -5.99 -4.34
C PHE A 579 16.92 -5.45 -4.06
N GLU A 580 15.86 -6.17 -4.39
CA GLU A 580 14.48 -5.74 -4.14
C GLU A 580 14.21 -5.55 -2.64
N TYR A 581 14.91 -6.28 -1.78
CA TYR A 581 14.87 -6.11 -0.33
C TYR A 581 15.14 -4.66 0.13
N VAL A 582 15.83 -3.83 -0.66
CA VAL A 582 16.05 -2.40 -0.34
C VAL A 582 14.74 -1.60 -0.32
N ARG A 583 13.71 -2.02 -1.08
CA ARG A 583 12.37 -1.41 -1.03
C ARG A 583 11.69 -1.63 0.32
N ALA A 584 12.04 -2.68 1.06
CA ALA A 584 11.46 -2.95 2.37
C ALA A 584 11.97 -2.01 3.49
N PHE A 585 13.03 -1.23 3.23
CA PHE A 585 13.49 -0.17 4.13
C PHE A 585 12.70 1.13 3.97
N GLU A 586 11.83 1.22 2.95
CA GLU A 586 10.92 2.35 2.82
C GLU A 586 9.91 2.30 3.98
N SER A 587 9.94 3.29 4.87
CA SER A 587 8.84 3.52 5.80
C SER A 587 7.73 4.29 5.09
N GLN A 588 6.48 3.89 5.30
CA GLN A 588 5.32 4.61 4.78
C GLN A 588 4.50 5.13 5.96
N GLU A 589 4.60 6.42 6.23
CA GLU A 589 3.76 7.06 7.24
C GLU A 589 2.41 7.44 6.63
N LEU A 590 1.33 6.84 7.12
CA LEU A 590 -0.03 7.14 6.69
C LEU A 590 -0.65 8.21 7.59
N CYS A 591 -1.18 9.27 6.98
CA CYS A 591 -1.91 10.30 7.70
C CYS A 591 -3.25 9.75 8.21
N LEU A 592 -3.54 9.97 9.50
CA LEU A 592 -4.76 9.48 10.16
C LEU A 592 -6.02 9.81 9.33
N PRO A 593 -6.92 8.84 9.08
CA PRO A 593 -8.20 9.08 8.39
C PRO A 593 -9.08 10.09 9.14
N ASN A 594 -10.04 10.70 8.44
CA ASN A 594 -10.98 11.69 8.99
C ASN A 594 -10.32 12.93 9.64
N CYS A 595 -9.06 13.21 9.31
CA CYS A 595 -8.36 14.44 9.70
C CYS A 595 -8.04 15.27 8.45
N PHE A 596 -8.12 16.58 8.57
CA PHE A 596 -7.54 17.49 7.59
C PHE A 596 -6.03 17.27 7.54
N VAL A 597 -5.46 17.20 6.33
CA VAL A 597 -4.01 17.16 6.14
C VAL A 597 -3.58 18.52 5.63
N VAL A 598 -2.78 19.23 6.40
CA VAL A 598 -2.23 20.52 5.99
C VAL A 598 -0.78 20.35 5.61
N VAL A 599 -0.48 20.47 4.32
CA VAL A 599 0.88 20.48 3.81
C VAL A 599 1.37 21.92 3.75
N ARG A 600 2.33 22.28 4.61
CA ARG A 600 2.98 23.58 4.58
C ARG A 600 4.30 23.50 3.84
N VAL A 601 4.46 24.37 2.85
CA VAL A 601 5.66 24.61 2.05
C VAL A 601 6.33 25.89 2.54
N ASP A 602 7.66 25.91 2.66
CA ASP A 602 8.43 27.02 3.21
C ASP A 602 9.75 27.21 2.44
N GLY A 603 10.16 28.44 2.16
CA GLY A 603 11.36 28.77 1.41
C GLY A 603 12.67 28.44 2.16
N LYS A 604 13.45 27.47 1.67
CA LYS A 604 14.73 27.11 2.30
C LYS A 604 15.76 28.22 2.11
N ASN A 605 16.21 28.84 3.20
CA ASN A 605 17.16 29.95 3.22
C ASN A 605 16.73 31.13 2.32
N PHE A 606 15.43 31.44 2.32
CA PHE A 606 14.87 32.43 1.41
C PHE A 606 15.34 33.87 1.65
N HIS A 607 15.86 34.19 2.84
CA HIS A 607 16.57 35.45 3.08
C HIS A 607 17.71 35.66 2.08
N LYS A 608 18.62 34.67 1.95
CA LYS A 608 19.71 34.71 0.97
C LYS A 608 19.20 34.74 -0.46
N PHE A 609 18.12 34.00 -0.75
CA PHE A 609 17.49 34.00 -2.07
C PHE A 609 16.98 35.39 -2.45
N SER A 610 16.28 36.05 -1.53
CA SER A 610 15.74 37.38 -1.71
C SER A 610 16.83 38.43 -1.92
N ASP A 611 17.96 38.33 -1.22
CA ASP A 611 19.08 39.27 -1.34
C ASP A 611 19.81 39.09 -2.68
N VAL A 612 20.07 37.83 -3.07
CA VAL A 612 20.72 37.50 -4.33
C VAL A 612 19.88 37.96 -5.53
N HIS A 613 18.56 37.83 -5.46
CA HIS A 613 17.63 38.26 -6.51
C HIS A 613 17.08 39.67 -6.30
N LYS A 614 17.64 40.44 -5.36
CA LYS A 614 17.33 41.86 -5.12
C LYS A 614 15.83 42.14 -4.94
N TYR A 615 15.19 41.36 -4.08
CA TYR A 615 13.79 41.56 -3.76
C TYR A 615 13.58 42.92 -3.09
N ALA A 616 12.47 43.57 -3.43
CA ALA A 616 12.04 44.77 -2.74
C ALA A 616 11.78 44.47 -1.25
N LYS A 617 12.15 45.41 -0.39
CA LYS A 617 11.92 45.34 1.06
C LYS A 617 10.96 46.47 1.48
N PRO A 618 10.01 46.24 2.41
CA PRO A 618 9.82 45.01 3.18
C PRO A 618 9.21 43.84 2.39
N ASN A 619 8.47 44.12 1.32
CA ASN A 619 7.76 43.11 0.52
C ASN A 619 8.03 43.31 -0.98
N ASP A 620 8.17 42.21 -1.73
CA ASP A 620 8.22 42.23 -3.19
C ASP A 620 6.93 41.63 -3.78
N ALA A 621 6.10 42.48 -4.37
CA ALA A 621 4.83 42.06 -4.97
C ALA A 621 5.01 41.06 -6.11
N ARG A 622 6.14 41.12 -6.84
CA ARG A 622 6.44 40.16 -7.93
C ARG A 622 6.65 38.76 -7.36
N ALA A 623 7.41 38.68 -6.26
CA ALA A 623 7.67 37.42 -5.56
C ALA A 623 6.39 36.81 -4.99
N LEU A 624 5.55 37.61 -4.33
CA LEU A 624 4.28 37.14 -3.76
C LEU A 624 3.30 36.68 -4.86
N ARG A 625 3.24 37.39 -5.98
CA ARG A 625 2.45 36.95 -7.15
C ARG A 625 2.96 35.64 -7.73
N LEU A 626 4.28 35.45 -7.79
CA LEU A 626 4.88 34.20 -8.25
C LEU A 626 4.52 33.02 -7.31
N MET A 627 4.62 33.23 -5.99
CA MET A 627 4.19 32.27 -4.97
C MET A 627 2.70 31.91 -5.12
N ASN A 628 1.85 32.92 -5.31
CA ASN A 628 0.41 32.73 -5.54
C ASN A 628 0.13 31.94 -6.82
N LYS A 629 0.87 32.22 -7.90
CA LYS A 629 0.74 31.49 -9.16
C LYS A 629 1.17 30.03 -9.00
N ALA A 630 2.27 29.77 -8.31
CA ALA A 630 2.73 28.43 -8.00
C ALA A 630 1.71 27.68 -7.12
N ALA A 631 1.15 28.33 -6.10
CA ALA A 631 0.08 27.75 -5.28
C ALA A 631 -1.14 27.39 -6.11
N LEU A 632 -1.62 28.30 -6.98
CA LEU A 632 -2.77 28.04 -7.83
C LEU A 632 -2.54 26.80 -8.74
N ARG A 633 -1.32 26.56 -9.22
CA ARG A 633 -0.99 25.34 -9.98
C ARG A 633 -1.17 24.08 -9.15
N VAL A 634 -0.68 24.10 -7.91
CA VAL A 634 -0.88 23.00 -6.96
C VAL A 634 -2.38 22.77 -6.73
N LEU A 635 -3.19 23.80 -6.50
CA LEU A 635 -4.64 23.59 -6.29
C LEU A 635 -5.34 23.00 -7.51
N VAL A 636 -4.96 23.44 -8.71
CA VAL A 636 -5.54 22.92 -9.96
C VAL A 636 -5.19 21.45 -10.17
N GLU A 637 -3.93 21.07 -9.93
CA GLU A 637 -3.45 19.69 -10.07
C GLU A 637 -4.14 18.74 -9.08
N PHE A 638 -4.30 19.19 -7.83
CA PHE A 638 -4.87 18.39 -6.75
C PHE A 638 -6.38 18.59 -6.57
N SER A 639 -7.07 19.19 -7.54
CA SER A 639 -8.51 19.40 -7.46
C SER A 639 -9.27 18.08 -7.65
N PRO A 640 -10.27 17.73 -6.82
CA PRO A 640 -10.92 18.53 -5.77
C PRO A 640 -10.44 18.19 -4.33
N GLU A 641 -9.25 17.63 -4.16
CA GLU A 641 -8.74 17.14 -2.87
C GLU A 641 -8.25 18.27 -1.95
N ILE A 642 -7.61 19.31 -2.51
CA ILE A 642 -7.24 20.52 -1.77
C ILE A 642 -8.40 21.53 -1.81
N VAL A 643 -8.93 21.87 -0.64
CA VAL A 643 -10.12 22.72 -0.50
C VAL A 643 -9.79 24.20 -0.25
N LEU A 644 -8.64 24.46 0.36
CA LEU A 644 -8.19 25.80 0.71
C LEU A 644 -6.66 25.85 0.71
N ALA A 645 -6.10 26.98 0.30
CA ALA A 645 -4.69 27.27 0.57
C ALA A 645 -4.50 28.71 1.05
N TYR A 646 -3.50 28.90 1.91
CA TYR A 646 -3.14 30.20 2.47
C TYR A 646 -1.63 30.42 2.39
N GLY A 647 -1.20 31.57 1.87
CA GLY A 647 0.21 31.93 1.75
C GLY A 647 0.55 33.29 2.32
N GLN A 648 1.75 33.38 2.91
CA GLN A 648 2.35 34.62 3.40
C GLN A 648 3.88 34.52 3.29
N SER A 649 4.56 35.63 3.01
CA SER A 649 6.02 35.65 2.79
C SER A 649 6.45 34.57 1.79
N ASP A 650 7.32 33.65 2.21
CA ASP A 650 7.91 32.53 1.51
C ASP A 650 7.27 31.18 1.89
N GLU A 651 6.15 31.18 2.62
CA GLU A 651 5.40 29.99 2.99
C GLU A 651 4.00 29.90 2.32
N TYR A 652 3.54 28.67 2.10
CA TYR A 652 2.18 28.35 1.64
C TYR A 652 1.66 27.10 2.35
N SER A 653 0.43 27.14 2.83
CA SER A 653 -0.27 26.03 3.48
C SER A 653 -1.38 25.53 2.59
N PHE A 654 -1.40 24.23 2.29
CA PHE A 654 -2.41 23.56 1.46
C PHE A 654 -3.24 22.61 2.31
N VAL A 655 -4.55 22.81 2.34
CA VAL A 655 -5.49 22.04 3.16
C VAL A 655 -6.18 20.99 2.31
N PHE A 656 -5.83 19.72 2.54
CA PHE A 656 -6.57 18.59 1.99
C PHE A 656 -7.83 18.32 2.82
N LYS A 657 -8.94 17.98 2.15
CA LYS A 657 -10.18 17.59 2.82
C LYS A 657 -9.98 16.38 3.73
N ARG A 658 -10.73 16.34 4.83
CA ARG A 658 -10.70 15.23 5.81
C ARG A 658 -10.89 13.84 5.21
N SER A 659 -11.72 13.76 4.16
CA SER A 659 -12.08 12.52 3.46
C SER A 659 -11.10 12.14 2.33
N THR A 660 -9.97 12.85 2.15
CA THR A 660 -9.04 12.55 1.05
C THR A 660 -8.46 11.14 1.15
N GLU A 661 -8.41 10.43 0.03
CA GLU A 661 -7.77 9.12 -0.09
C GLU A 661 -6.56 9.15 -1.05
N ILE A 662 -6.21 10.34 -1.55
CA ILE A 662 -5.15 10.49 -2.56
C ILE A 662 -3.83 9.92 -2.05
N TYR A 663 -3.18 9.12 -2.90
CA TYR A 663 -1.97 8.36 -2.59
C TYR A 663 -2.06 7.50 -1.31
N CYS A 664 -3.26 7.02 -0.98
CA CYS A 664 -3.56 6.30 0.26
C CYS A 664 -3.18 7.09 1.51
N ARG A 665 -3.24 8.42 1.46
CA ARG A 665 -2.85 9.33 2.55
C ARG A 665 -1.39 9.16 3.03
N ARG A 666 -0.50 8.63 2.18
CA ARG A 666 0.94 8.55 2.48
C ARG A 666 1.51 9.96 2.62
N ARG A 667 1.96 10.30 3.83
CA ARG A 667 2.50 11.61 4.20
C ARG A 667 3.55 12.08 3.21
N ASP A 668 4.53 11.22 2.92
CA ASP A 668 5.68 11.59 2.11
C ASP A 668 5.27 11.83 0.65
N LYS A 669 4.25 11.14 0.14
CA LYS A 669 3.70 11.41 -1.20
C LYS A 669 2.96 12.74 -1.24
N LEU A 670 2.13 13.04 -0.25
CA LEU A 670 1.43 14.34 -0.18
C LEU A 670 2.45 15.49 -0.13
N VAL A 671 3.43 15.40 0.77
CA VAL A 671 4.46 16.44 0.93
C VAL A 671 5.31 16.57 -0.32
N THR A 672 5.90 15.47 -0.81
CA THR A 672 6.84 15.54 -1.96
C THR A 672 6.17 15.99 -3.24
N ASN A 673 4.93 15.60 -3.52
CA ASN A 673 4.24 16.05 -4.73
C ASN A 673 3.81 17.52 -4.63
N VAL A 674 3.31 17.98 -3.47
CA VAL A 674 2.99 19.41 -3.28
C VAL A 674 4.25 20.28 -3.40
N VAL A 675 5.33 19.92 -2.70
CA VAL A 675 6.59 20.69 -2.71
C VAL A 675 7.22 20.71 -4.10
N SER A 676 7.31 19.56 -4.76
CA SER A 676 7.92 19.48 -6.10
C SER A 676 7.10 20.24 -7.15
N HIS A 677 5.77 20.13 -7.11
CA HIS A 677 4.89 20.88 -8.00
C HIS A 677 4.96 22.40 -7.75
N PHE A 678 5.03 22.81 -6.47
CA PHE A 678 5.21 24.22 -6.11
C PHE A 678 6.56 24.76 -6.59
N ALA A 679 7.66 24.06 -6.30
CA ALA A 679 9.02 24.47 -6.66
C ALA A 679 9.21 24.56 -8.18
N SER A 680 8.74 23.55 -8.92
CA SER A 680 8.78 23.53 -10.38
C SER A 680 7.92 24.64 -10.98
N SER A 681 6.72 24.87 -10.45
CA SER A 681 5.85 25.97 -10.89
C SER A 681 6.46 27.34 -10.62
N PHE A 682 7.13 27.53 -9.48
CA PHE A 682 7.83 28.76 -9.13
C PHE A 682 8.95 29.04 -10.15
N GLY A 683 9.80 28.05 -10.45
CA GLY A 683 10.85 28.20 -11.46
C GLY A 683 10.30 28.42 -12.88
N PHE A 684 9.25 27.69 -13.23
CA PHE A 684 8.60 27.75 -14.54
C PHE A 684 7.99 29.12 -14.82
N HIS A 685 7.30 29.70 -13.83
CA HIS A 685 6.63 31.01 -13.96
C HIS A 685 7.52 32.20 -13.57
N TRP A 686 8.81 31.99 -13.27
CA TRP A 686 9.73 33.06 -12.86
C TRP A 686 9.78 34.21 -13.87
N LYS A 687 9.98 33.90 -15.16
CA LYS A 687 10.06 34.91 -16.24
C LYS A 687 8.77 35.73 -16.37
N GLU A 688 7.62 35.16 -16.03
CA GLU A 688 6.35 35.90 -16.08
C GLU A 688 6.27 36.96 -14.97
N ALA A 689 6.85 36.69 -13.79
CA ALA A 689 6.81 37.60 -12.65
C ALA A 689 7.99 38.59 -12.60
N PHE A 690 9.17 38.14 -13.03
CA PHE A 690 10.44 38.86 -12.94
C PHE A 690 10.96 39.37 -14.30
N GLY A 691 10.27 39.07 -15.41
CA GLY A 691 10.63 39.55 -16.74
C GLY A 691 12.00 39.02 -17.21
N GLU A 692 12.90 39.94 -17.50
CA GLU A 692 14.27 39.65 -17.95
C GLU A 692 15.24 39.35 -16.80
N ASP A 693 14.83 39.54 -15.53
CA ASP A 693 15.68 39.20 -14.39
C ASP A 693 15.90 37.67 -14.35
N GLU A 694 17.15 37.23 -14.52
CA GLU A 694 17.47 35.80 -14.54
C GLU A 694 17.38 35.15 -13.15
N LEU A 695 16.84 33.94 -13.12
CA LEU A 695 16.88 33.07 -11.94
C LEU A 695 18.31 32.53 -11.77
N LYS A 696 19.06 33.09 -10.80
CA LYS A 696 20.48 32.82 -10.65
C LYS A 696 20.78 31.40 -10.16
N TYR A 697 19.88 30.84 -9.35
CA TYR A 697 19.96 29.46 -8.89
C TYR A 697 18.55 28.94 -8.55
N PRO A 698 18.31 27.61 -8.65
CA PRO A 698 16.98 27.06 -8.41
C PRO A 698 16.55 27.27 -6.94
N PRO A 699 15.31 27.73 -6.70
CA PRO A 699 14.78 27.84 -5.36
C PRO A 699 14.55 26.45 -4.77
N THR A 700 14.64 26.34 -3.45
CA THR A 700 14.37 25.10 -2.71
C THR A 700 13.33 25.39 -1.65
N PHE A 701 12.41 24.46 -1.45
CA PHE A 701 11.36 24.57 -0.45
C PHE A 701 11.38 23.36 0.49
N ASP A 702 11.21 23.61 1.78
CA ASP A 702 10.88 22.59 2.79
C ASP A 702 9.37 22.31 2.72
N GLY A 703 8.97 21.11 3.15
CA GLY A 703 7.58 20.71 3.23
C GLY A 703 7.30 19.83 4.44
N ARG A 704 6.20 20.08 5.12
CA ARG A 704 5.72 19.24 6.22
C ARG A 704 4.21 19.07 6.18
N ALA A 705 3.72 17.92 6.61
CA ALA A 705 2.30 17.67 6.79
C ALA A 705 1.94 17.71 8.28
N VAL A 706 0.82 18.35 8.61
CA VAL A 706 0.26 18.41 9.97
C VAL A 706 -1.21 18.01 9.90
N LEU A 707 -1.66 17.20 10.87
CA LEU A 707 -3.02 16.69 10.92
C LEU A 707 -3.88 17.51 11.89
N TYR A 708 -5.07 17.90 11.44
CA TYR A 708 -6.06 18.57 12.28
C TYR A 708 -7.36 17.77 12.31
N PRO A 709 -7.80 17.31 13.49
CA PRO A 709 -8.95 16.41 13.60
C PRO A 709 -10.30 17.12 13.46
N THR A 710 -10.36 18.42 13.71
CA THR A 710 -11.60 19.21 13.65
C THR A 710 -11.42 20.46 12.82
N LEU A 711 -12.53 20.98 12.29
CA LEU A 711 -12.54 22.26 11.58
C LEU A 711 -12.06 23.39 12.51
N THR A 712 -12.41 23.36 13.79
CA THR A 712 -11.93 24.35 14.78
C THR A 712 -10.41 24.39 14.86
N ASN A 713 -9.73 23.24 14.95
CA ASN A 713 -8.26 23.22 15.00
C ASN A 713 -7.63 23.73 13.70
N LEU A 714 -8.24 23.44 12.55
CA LEU A 714 -7.81 23.97 11.26
C LEU A 714 -7.96 25.51 11.21
N ARG A 715 -9.07 26.05 11.72
CA ARG A 715 -9.32 27.50 11.82
C ARG A 715 -8.31 28.17 12.73
N ASP A 716 -8.00 27.58 13.88
CA ASP A 716 -6.99 28.10 14.81
C ASP A 716 -5.61 28.13 14.16
N TYR A 717 -5.24 27.08 13.41
CA TYR A 717 -4.00 27.03 12.66
C TYR A 717 -3.91 28.16 11.62
N LEU A 718 -4.94 28.33 10.77
CA LEU A 718 -4.93 29.37 9.74
C LEU A 718 -4.97 30.78 10.35
N SER A 719 -5.69 30.96 11.47
CA SER A 719 -5.69 32.21 12.24
C SER A 719 -4.30 32.51 12.79
N TRP A 720 -3.59 31.50 13.30
CA TRP A 720 -2.22 31.63 13.76
C TRP A 720 -1.26 32.03 12.64
N ARG A 721 -1.38 31.42 11.45
CA ARG A 721 -0.59 31.81 10.27
C ARG A 721 -0.85 33.26 9.83
N GLN A 722 -2.11 33.70 9.86
CA GLN A 722 -2.44 35.09 9.50
C GLN A 722 -2.03 36.11 10.56
N ALA A 723 -2.11 35.76 11.85
CA ALA A 723 -1.59 36.60 12.92
C ALA A 723 -0.07 36.80 12.80
N ASP A 724 0.66 35.73 12.47
CA ASP A 724 2.10 35.76 12.19
C ASP A 724 2.43 36.68 11.00
N CYS A 725 1.66 36.59 9.90
CA CYS A 725 1.76 37.50 8.76
C CYS A 725 1.62 38.97 9.17
N HIS A 726 0.62 39.31 9.97
CA HIS A 726 0.39 40.67 10.43
C HIS A 726 1.56 41.20 11.29
N ILE A 727 2.01 40.39 12.26
CA ILE A 727 3.11 40.76 13.17
C ILE A 727 4.41 40.98 12.37
N ASN A 728 4.76 40.03 11.50
CA ASN A 728 5.99 40.08 10.72
C ASN A 728 5.95 41.23 9.70
N ASN A 729 4.84 41.46 9.02
CA ASN A 729 4.71 42.57 8.07
C ASN A 729 4.83 43.92 8.78
N LEU A 730 4.14 44.13 9.91
CA LEU A 730 4.26 45.39 10.67
C LEU A 730 5.68 45.63 11.16
N TYR A 731 6.34 44.60 11.69
CA TYR A 731 7.75 44.68 12.09
C TYR A 731 8.67 45.01 10.91
N ASN A 732 8.55 44.27 9.80
CA ASN A 732 9.40 44.45 8.62
C ASN A 732 9.21 45.82 7.97
N THR A 733 7.98 46.34 7.90
CA THR A 733 7.72 47.68 7.37
C THR A 733 8.37 48.77 8.22
N ALA A 734 8.30 48.67 9.55
CA ALA A 734 9.01 49.57 10.45
C ALA A 734 10.54 49.44 10.32
N PHE A 735 11.04 48.19 10.34
CA PHE A 735 12.46 47.88 10.27
C PHE A 735 13.10 48.40 8.98
N TRP A 736 12.52 48.09 7.82
CA TRP A 736 13.07 48.54 6.54
C TRP A 736 12.85 50.03 6.28
N SER A 737 11.85 50.67 6.89
CA SER A 737 11.75 52.14 6.88
C SER A 737 12.91 52.80 7.63
N LEU A 738 13.28 52.26 8.79
CA LEU A 738 14.45 52.71 9.56
C LEU A 738 15.75 52.52 8.78
N VAL A 739 15.93 51.36 8.13
CA VAL A 739 17.15 51.06 7.36
C VAL A 739 17.21 51.90 6.07
N LEU A 740 16.16 51.88 5.25
CA LEU A 740 16.21 52.46 3.90
C LEU A 740 15.94 53.96 3.87
N LYS A 741 15.03 54.48 4.72
CA LYS A 741 14.65 55.90 4.71
C LYS A 741 15.43 56.72 5.73
N LYS A 742 15.72 56.15 6.91
CA LYS A 742 16.48 56.84 7.98
C LYS A 742 17.98 56.55 7.94
N GLY A 743 18.43 55.55 7.17
CA GLY A 743 19.84 55.21 6.99
C GLY A 743 20.48 54.52 8.19
N LEU A 744 19.68 53.93 9.08
CA LEU A 744 20.19 53.15 10.21
C LEU A 744 20.78 51.81 9.74
N SER A 745 21.78 51.32 10.46
CA SER A 745 22.25 49.95 10.24
C SER A 745 21.19 48.92 10.70
N PRO A 746 21.21 47.68 10.16
CA PRO A 746 20.29 46.62 10.60
C PRO A 746 20.29 46.39 12.12
N SER A 747 21.47 46.46 12.76
CA SER A 747 21.60 46.28 14.21
C SER A 747 20.98 47.43 15.01
N GLU A 748 21.13 48.66 14.55
CA GLU A 748 20.52 49.84 15.20
C GLU A 748 19.00 49.85 15.03
N ALA A 749 18.50 49.45 13.85
CA ALA A 749 17.08 49.31 13.60
C ALA A 749 16.44 48.22 14.48
N GLU A 750 17.12 47.09 14.67
CA GLU A 750 16.67 46.02 15.57
C GLU A 750 16.66 46.49 17.03
N GLU A 751 17.72 47.14 17.51
CA GLU A 751 17.77 47.70 18.86
C GLU A 751 16.65 48.72 19.08
N ARG A 752 16.37 49.56 18.07
CA ARG A 752 15.31 50.58 18.15
C ARG A 752 13.92 49.98 18.25
N LEU A 753 13.69 48.83 17.63
CA LEU A 753 12.41 48.11 17.65
C LEU A 753 12.30 47.10 18.80
N ARG A 754 13.39 46.84 19.53
CA ARG A 754 13.41 45.90 20.66
C ARG A 754 12.44 46.35 21.75
N GLY A 755 11.57 45.44 22.17
CA GLY A 755 10.58 45.68 23.22
C GLY A 755 9.38 46.53 22.82
N THR A 756 9.29 46.99 21.56
CA THR A 756 8.15 47.80 21.09
C THR A 756 6.90 46.95 20.89
N VAL A 757 5.72 47.53 21.17
CA VAL A 757 4.42 46.91 20.86
C VAL A 757 3.89 47.37 19.49
N SER A 758 2.72 46.86 19.07
CA SER A 758 2.15 47.20 17.76
C SER A 758 1.77 48.69 17.65
N SER A 759 1.30 49.34 18.72
CA SER A 759 0.99 50.78 18.71
C SER A 759 2.23 51.62 18.44
N ASP A 760 3.36 51.29 19.09
CA ASP A 760 4.62 52.03 18.95
C ASP A 760 5.16 51.95 17.52
N LYS A 761 5.04 50.78 16.87
CA LYS A 761 5.46 50.61 15.46
C LYS A 761 4.58 51.40 14.50
N ASN A 762 3.27 51.44 14.75
CA ASN A 762 2.33 52.25 13.97
C ASN A 762 2.61 53.75 14.15
N GLU A 763 2.84 54.20 15.39
CA GLU A 763 3.19 55.58 15.69
C GLU A 763 4.51 55.96 15.02
N LEU A 764 5.55 55.13 15.13
CA LEU A 764 6.84 55.32 14.46
C LEU A 764 6.70 55.44 12.94
N LEU A 765 5.91 54.56 12.30
CA LEU A 765 5.64 54.62 10.86
C LEU A 765 4.94 55.91 10.46
N PHE A 766 3.95 56.34 11.25
CA PHE A 766 3.16 57.52 10.95
C PHE A 766 3.95 58.82 11.21
N SER A 767 4.56 58.98 12.38
CA SER A 767 5.21 60.21 12.81
C SER A 767 6.53 60.46 12.10
N GLU A 768 7.35 59.43 11.90
CA GLU A 768 8.69 59.60 11.32
C GLU A 768 8.72 59.45 9.79
N PHE A 769 7.82 58.64 9.23
CA PHE A 769 7.84 58.30 7.80
C PHE A 769 6.57 58.67 7.04
N GLY A 770 5.54 59.19 7.71
CA GLY A 770 4.26 59.52 7.09
C GLY A 770 3.51 58.30 6.54
N ILE A 771 3.84 57.09 6.98
CA ILE A 771 3.22 55.85 6.52
C ILE A 771 2.08 55.49 7.47
N ASN A 772 0.85 55.43 6.95
CA ASN A 772 -0.26 54.80 7.64
C ASN A 772 -0.30 53.31 7.27
N TYR A 773 0.07 52.43 8.21
CA TYR A 773 0.11 50.98 7.97
C TYR A 773 -1.25 50.42 7.52
N ASN A 774 -2.37 51.01 7.93
CA ASN A 774 -3.69 50.56 7.49
C ASN A 774 -3.92 50.76 5.99
N ASN A 775 -3.17 51.66 5.34
CA ASN A 775 -3.24 51.90 3.90
C ASN A 775 -2.25 51.02 3.11
N GLU A 776 -1.42 50.21 3.77
CA GLU A 776 -0.61 49.22 3.07
C GLU A 776 -1.49 48.17 2.38
N PRO A 777 -1.08 47.62 1.23
CA PRO A 777 -1.85 46.62 0.49
C PRO A 777 -2.30 45.43 1.35
N GLU A 778 -3.55 45.00 1.17
CA GLU A 778 -4.10 43.85 1.92
C GLU A 778 -3.30 42.55 1.66
N LEU A 779 -2.73 42.40 0.46
CA LEU A 779 -1.80 41.32 0.13
C LEU A 779 -0.66 41.19 1.15
N PHE A 780 -0.12 42.32 1.62
CA PHE A 780 1.00 42.33 2.58
C PHE A 780 0.52 42.18 4.03
N LYS A 781 -0.64 42.75 4.37
CA LYS A 781 -1.16 42.73 5.75
C LYS A 781 -1.85 41.43 6.13
N LYS A 782 -2.52 40.79 5.17
CA LYS A 782 -3.41 39.64 5.40
C LYS A 782 -2.92 38.36 4.71
N GLY A 783 -1.95 38.46 3.81
CA GLY A 783 -1.53 37.33 2.97
C GLY A 783 -2.58 37.01 1.91
N THR A 784 -2.45 35.84 1.28
CA THR A 784 -3.35 35.39 0.20
C THR A 784 -4.05 34.10 0.59
N VAL A 785 -5.37 34.06 0.45
CA VAL A 785 -6.15 32.82 0.51
C VAL A 785 -6.68 32.46 -0.88
N ILE A 786 -6.58 31.18 -1.24
CA ILE A 786 -7.16 30.63 -2.46
C ILE A 786 -8.18 29.57 -2.06
N VAL A 787 -9.43 29.73 -2.49
CA VAL A 787 -10.54 28.83 -2.17
C VAL A 787 -11.33 28.49 -3.43
N ARG A 788 -11.97 27.33 -3.45
CA ARG A 788 -12.82 26.91 -4.58
C ARG A 788 -14.09 27.77 -4.67
N SER A 789 -14.45 28.23 -5.86
CA SER A 789 -15.69 28.96 -6.15
C SER A 789 -16.87 28.01 -6.29
N MET A 790 -18.00 28.28 -5.62
CA MET A 790 -19.30 27.79 -6.11
C MET A 790 -19.80 28.71 -7.22
N ASN A 791 -20.59 28.18 -8.15
CA ASN A 791 -21.50 28.98 -8.96
C ASN A 791 -22.58 29.59 -8.06
N VAL A 792 -22.28 30.68 -7.32
CA VAL A 792 -23.32 31.49 -6.65
C VAL A 792 -22.94 32.96 -6.70
N ASN A 793 -23.80 33.74 -7.36
CA ASN A 793 -23.86 35.20 -7.32
C ASN A 793 -24.11 35.67 -5.88
N VAL A 794 -23.07 35.85 -5.07
CA VAL A 794 -23.15 36.65 -3.85
C VAL A 794 -22.13 37.79 -3.96
N PRO A 795 -22.58 39.04 -4.16
CA PRO A 795 -21.70 40.18 -4.21
C PRO A 795 -21.29 40.56 -2.79
N VAL A 796 -20.02 40.32 -2.45
CA VAL A 796 -19.34 41.00 -1.34
C VAL A 796 -18.33 41.95 -1.99
N PRO A 797 -18.19 43.22 -1.54
CA PRO A 797 -17.41 44.22 -2.26
C PRO A 797 -15.94 43.77 -2.30
N LEU A 798 -15.48 43.36 -3.49
CA LEU A 798 -14.06 43.21 -3.77
C LEU A 798 -13.51 44.63 -3.94
N THR A 799 -12.49 44.99 -3.19
CA THR A 799 -11.72 46.20 -3.46
C THR A 799 -11.06 46.05 -4.84
N ASP A 800 -11.19 47.09 -5.68
CA ASP A 800 -11.00 47.06 -7.14
C ASP A 800 -9.69 46.40 -7.63
N GLU A 801 -8.58 46.47 -6.87
CA GLU A 801 -7.28 45.89 -7.28
C GLU A 801 -7.23 44.35 -7.28
N SER A 802 -7.98 43.69 -6.38
CA SER A 802 -7.98 42.22 -6.24
C SER A 802 -8.75 41.49 -7.35
N ALA A 803 -9.73 42.18 -7.95
CA ALA A 803 -10.58 41.65 -9.02
C ALA A 803 -9.87 41.68 -10.38
N GLU A 804 -9.11 42.74 -10.69
CA GLU A 804 -8.36 42.87 -11.94
C GLU A 804 -7.18 41.87 -12.01
N GLU A 805 -6.43 41.68 -10.92
CA GLU A 805 -5.34 40.69 -10.89
C GLU A 805 -5.87 39.25 -11.03
N SER A 806 -6.98 38.91 -10.35
CA SER A 806 -7.63 37.60 -10.48
C SER A 806 -8.11 37.34 -11.91
N ALA A 807 -8.70 38.35 -12.57
CA ALA A 807 -9.16 38.26 -13.96
C ALA A 807 -7.99 38.08 -14.95
N PHE A 808 -6.87 38.77 -14.75
CA PHE A 808 -5.68 38.63 -15.59
C PHE A 808 -5.08 37.22 -15.51
N PHE A 809 -4.93 36.65 -14.31
CA PHE A 809 -4.36 35.31 -14.11
C PHE A 809 -5.26 34.18 -14.64
N LEU A 810 -6.58 34.36 -14.59
CA LEU A 810 -7.58 33.39 -15.08
C LEU A 810 -7.76 33.44 -16.61
N SER A 811 -7.56 34.61 -17.23
CA SER A 811 -7.74 34.80 -18.69
C SER A 811 -6.83 33.92 -19.57
N LYS A 812 -5.67 33.51 -19.06
CA LYS A 812 -4.72 32.64 -19.78
C LYS A 812 -4.95 31.14 -19.56
N MET A 813 -5.96 30.71 -18.78
CA MET A 813 -6.14 29.30 -18.37
C MET A 813 -7.62 28.84 -18.40
N PRO A 814 -8.26 28.72 -19.58
CA PRO A 814 -9.73 28.80 -19.67
C PRO A 814 -10.54 27.59 -19.18
N LYS A 815 -9.94 26.39 -19.07
CA LYS A 815 -10.74 25.14 -18.91
C LYS A 815 -10.77 24.51 -17.51
N LEU A 816 -9.87 24.88 -16.58
CA LEU A 816 -9.85 24.32 -15.20
C LEU A 816 -9.68 25.36 -14.08
N ALA A 817 -9.15 26.56 -14.38
CA ALA A 817 -8.89 27.58 -13.36
C ALA A 817 -10.14 28.40 -12.96
N SER A 818 -11.23 28.32 -13.73
CA SER A 818 -12.48 29.06 -13.49
C SER A 818 -13.19 28.73 -12.18
N ASN A 819 -12.70 27.73 -11.43
CA ASN A 819 -13.30 27.23 -10.19
C ASN A 819 -12.59 27.71 -8.92
N PHE A 820 -11.64 28.65 -8.98
CA PHE A 820 -10.92 29.14 -7.78
C PHE A 820 -10.97 30.66 -7.66
N GLN A 821 -11.08 31.15 -6.43
CA GLN A 821 -11.05 32.57 -6.08
C GLN A 821 -9.84 32.88 -5.20
N ILE A 822 -9.10 33.92 -5.57
CA ILE A 822 -8.00 34.48 -4.79
C ILE A 822 -8.55 35.65 -3.99
N ARG A 823 -8.27 35.70 -2.69
CA ARG A 823 -8.71 36.79 -1.80
C ARG A 823 -7.59 37.19 -0.84
N ASN A 824 -7.57 38.46 -0.43
CA ASN A 824 -6.70 39.00 0.60
C ASN A 824 -7.57 39.53 1.75
N CYS A 825 -8.12 38.62 2.55
CA CYS A 825 -9.15 38.94 3.55
C CYS A 825 -8.85 38.30 4.91
N ASP A 826 -9.59 38.71 5.93
CA ASP A 826 -9.43 38.23 7.30
C ASP A 826 -9.97 36.79 7.47
N LEU A 827 -9.09 35.88 7.87
CA LEU A 827 -9.36 34.48 8.20
C LEU A 827 -9.59 34.26 9.69
N ILE A 828 -9.22 35.22 10.54
CA ILE A 828 -9.38 35.14 11.99
C ILE A 828 -10.86 35.29 12.36
N GLY A 829 -11.55 36.25 11.73
CA GLY A 829 -12.97 36.51 11.92
C GLY A 829 -13.89 35.44 11.32
N ASN A 830 -15.09 35.33 11.89
CA ASN A 830 -16.15 34.44 11.39
C ASN A 830 -16.68 34.73 9.97
N PRO A 831 -16.70 35.97 9.43
CA PRO A 831 -17.34 36.25 8.14
C PRO A 831 -16.80 35.43 6.96
N PHE A 832 -15.49 35.15 6.94
CA PHE A 832 -14.90 34.30 5.91
C PHE A 832 -15.43 32.87 6.02
N TRP A 833 -15.39 32.28 7.22
CA TRP A 833 -15.79 30.90 7.47
C TRP A 833 -17.27 30.67 7.20
N GLN A 834 -18.14 31.60 7.55
CA GLN A 834 -19.58 31.51 7.23
C GLN A 834 -19.85 31.39 5.72
N ALA A 835 -18.96 31.91 4.87
CA ALA A 835 -19.10 31.85 3.42
C ALA A 835 -18.50 30.57 2.79
N VAL A 836 -17.58 29.87 3.48
CA VAL A 836 -16.80 28.76 2.89
C VAL A 836 -16.83 27.46 3.70
N GLU A 837 -17.43 27.43 4.88
CA GLU A 837 -17.45 26.26 5.78
C GLU A 837 -18.03 25.01 5.09
N SER A 838 -19.11 25.16 4.33
CA SER A 838 -19.71 24.07 3.54
C SER A 838 -18.82 23.54 2.39
N LEU A 839 -17.76 24.26 2.02
CA LEU A 839 -16.78 23.82 1.02
C LEU A 839 -15.59 23.09 1.65
N VAL A 840 -15.31 23.37 2.92
CA VAL A 840 -14.15 22.85 3.64
C VAL A 840 -14.51 21.58 4.41
N ASP A 841 -15.72 21.46 4.97
CA ASP A 841 -16.16 20.30 5.76
C ASP A 841 -17.04 19.32 4.94
N VAL A 842 -16.50 18.83 3.82
CA VAL A 842 -17.13 17.79 2.95
C VAL A 842 -16.40 16.44 3.05
#